data_AF-A0A4Q0P2L8-F1
#
_entry.id   AF-A0A4Q0P2L8-F1
#
_cell.length_a   1.000
_cell.length_b   1.000
_cell.length_c   1.000
_cell.angle_alpha   90.00
_cell.angle_beta   90.00
_cell.angle_gamma   90.00
#
_symmetry.space_group_name_H-M   'P 1'
#
loop_
_entity.id
_entity.type
_entity.pdbx_description
1 polymer ?
#
loop_
_entity_poly.entity_id
_entity_poly.type
_entity_poly.pdbx_seq_one_letter_code
_entity_poly.pdbx_strand_id
1 'polypeptide(L)'
;MKKTTLQRIFFCLLLICSVLKLHAQGQANNWYFGGNAGLNFSSSTPTVLNNGKLSTLEGSATISDENGALLFYTDGTTVYRSDHSMMTNGDNLYGNPSSTQSAIIIPQPNTPGIYYIFTIDTRVRQTDPNEGLNYSVVSFNSDPLGEVTLKNRKLLNYSSEKLSAVIKSCVTNSVWMVTFSSTSGNEDFLTTLYAYEINSSGLQTSPVKTNLRISIEDHRGNLKFSPDGQKIALANMEDGLFLADFDPATGLANNVNQLAINGRNTAAYGVEFSPNNNFLYLNSSNNNNDPLPVGHYSSLIQYDLTALDISASQVLLDQQSYFRGSLQLAPNGKIYRALSLAYDVGIPYLGVIENPNNSGVASNYKDKAVNLGSGISYQGLPPFNQSLFNELDIIQNNEDTKKLALCEGDSYILKYEAVPGATYSWYLNGTQIPSETNFFLNISQKTGVSLPYTENYEFRLDPNDGSCEKIGYAEVTYYALPVANGGSRLVQCEDAANADGLSVFNLSEADEAFQAGDPNLVITYHPSFTQAILGIDAIDPIGYENKSPSEILYAKITNPAGCSIAAALNLSVSSTAASSGLLENCDLSDTGFSEFNLRDADSQMIGASTGAPDVFYYLTERGALLEDPNELLPIRYTNATQNFQTIYARVENANDCYAISSLDLQVNTRPNFTLPDEAFYCVALFPELQTYSPDYSNLDTSRSYTYLWLPEGQTTPDLQTNLTGDHTLRVTDALTGCYRELTFTIDRKEAAIIEDIAVTDASENNTAVITISGSGAYEFTLDDPIGPYQDDNKFFGLLPGFHTVYVRSKEGCGIVEKQFSIIGFMKYFTPNGDGYHDTWQVQGISDMVQPGTVIRVFDRYGKLLKELNPLGSGWDGTFRGENLPSGDYWFDVLLEDGRIFKSHFTLKR
;
A
#
# COMPACT_ATOMS: atom_id res chain seq x y z
N MET A 1 -59.53 -70.84 -20.83
CA MET A 1 -58.95 -70.56 -19.50
C MET A 1 -57.47 -70.19 -19.69
N LYS A 2 -57.18 -68.88 -19.54
CA LYS A 2 -55.90 -68.14 -19.51
C LYS A 2 -54.58 -68.88 -19.84
N LYS A 3 -53.92 -68.53 -20.96
CA LYS A 3 -52.44 -68.42 -21.10
C LYS A 3 -52.00 -67.95 -22.51
N THR A 4 -52.24 -66.68 -22.89
CA THR A 4 -51.66 -66.10 -24.14
C THR A 4 -51.80 -64.56 -24.20
N THR A 5 -51.19 -63.75 -23.30
CA THR A 5 -51.05 -62.28 -23.58
C THR A 5 -50.04 -61.51 -22.71
N LEU A 6 -48.91 -62.10 -22.26
CA LEU A 6 -47.97 -61.33 -21.41
C LEU A 6 -46.47 -61.62 -21.64
N GLN A 7 -46.09 -61.99 -22.86
CA GLN A 7 -44.68 -62.26 -23.22
C GLN A 7 -44.25 -61.63 -24.56
N ARG A 8 -44.98 -60.62 -25.05
CA ARG A 8 -44.60 -59.81 -26.23
C ARG A 8 -44.56 -58.30 -25.98
N ILE A 9 -44.76 -57.84 -24.73
CA ILE A 9 -44.69 -56.40 -24.37
C ILE A 9 -43.35 -56.03 -23.71
N PHE A 10 -42.53 -57.02 -23.33
CA PHE A 10 -41.24 -56.77 -22.66
C PHE A 10 -40.02 -56.69 -23.61
N PHE A 11 -40.23 -56.71 -24.93
CA PHE A 11 -39.16 -56.60 -25.94
C PHE A 11 -39.34 -55.42 -26.92
N CYS A 12 -40.31 -54.52 -26.66
CA CYS A 12 -40.53 -53.28 -27.42
C CYS A 12 -40.34 -51.99 -26.60
N LEU A 13 -39.86 -52.09 -25.35
CA LEU A 13 -39.62 -50.93 -24.46
C LEU A 13 -38.13 -50.69 -24.16
N LEU A 14 -37.23 -51.32 -24.92
CA LEU A 14 -35.77 -51.16 -24.83
C LEU A 14 -35.15 -50.59 -26.11
N LEU A 15 -35.97 -49.96 -26.95
CA LEU A 15 -35.54 -49.38 -28.24
C LEU A 15 -36.23 -48.05 -28.56
N ILE A 16 -36.49 -47.20 -27.56
CA ILE A 16 -36.58 -45.73 -27.67
C ILE A 16 -35.94 -45.16 -26.39
N CYS A 17 -34.62 -45.31 -26.28
CA CYS A 17 -33.78 -44.31 -25.60
C CYS A 17 -32.85 -43.77 -26.68
N SER A 18 -33.44 -43.07 -27.65
CA SER A 18 -32.69 -42.06 -28.39
C SER A 18 -32.23 -41.05 -27.34
N VAL A 19 -30.95 -41.12 -27.03
CA VAL A 19 -30.21 -40.12 -26.26
C VAL A 19 -30.51 -38.78 -26.92
N LEU A 20 -31.39 -37.99 -26.29
CA LEU A 20 -31.59 -36.60 -26.67
C LEU A 20 -30.28 -35.90 -26.36
N LYS A 21 -29.48 -35.65 -27.40
CA LYS A 21 -28.31 -34.80 -27.29
C LYS A 21 -28.83 -33.40 -26.95
N LEU A 22 -28.66 -32.99 -25.69
CA LEU A 22 -28.57 -31.57 -25.35
C LEU A 22 -27.40 -31.03 -26.17
N HIS A 23 -27.69 -30.23 -27.20
CA HIS A 23 -26.67 -29.55 -27.96
C HIS A 23 -26.15 -28.38 -27.12
N ALA A 24 -25.19 -28.65 -26.26
CA ALA A 24 -24.39 -27.61 -25.64
C ALA A 24 -23.45 -27.01 -26.70
N GLN A 25 -23.44 -25.68 -26.85
CA GLN A 25 -22.67 -24.95 -27.87
C GLN A 25 -21.39 -24.32 -27.28
N GLY A 26 -20.68 -25.06 -26.44
CA GLY A 26 -19.48 -24.57 -25.76
C GLY A 26 -18.23 -24.44 -26.65
N GLN A 27 -18.29 -24.81 -27.93
CA GLN A 27 -17.09 -24.95 -28.77
C GLN A 27 -16.26 -23.67 -28.93
N ALA A 28 -16.88 -22.50 -28.79
CA ALA A 28 -16.23 -21.19 -28.85
C ALA A 28 -15.96 -20.57 -27.47
N ASN A 29 -16.11 -21.32 -26.36
CA ASN A 29 -15.98 -20.78 -25.01
C ASN A 29 -14.56 -20.37 -24.64
N ASN A 30 -13.53 -21.02 -25.16
CA ASN A 30 -12.14 -20.66 -24.88
C ASN A 30 -11.52 -19.98 -26.09
N TRP A 31 -10.89 -18.85 -25.86
CA TRP A 31 -10.12 -18.12 -26.85
C TRP A 31 -8.67 -18.05 -26.40
N TYR A 32 -7.74 -18.40 -27.27
CA TYR A 32 -6.31 -18.15 -27.09
C TYR A 32 -5.78 -17.40 -28.30
N PHE A 33 -5.08 -16.28 -28.07
CA PHE A 33 -4.64 -15.35 -29.11
C PHE A 33 -3.47 -14.49 -28.65
N GLY A 34 -2.88 -13.75 -29.60
CA GLY A 34 -1.85 -12.76 -29.33
C GLY A 34 -0.62 -13.32 -28.61
N GLY A 35 -0.15 -12.59 -27.59
CA GLY A 35 0.96 -12.99 -26.71
C GLY A 35 0.47 -13.53 -25.37
N ASN A 36 0.41 -14.85 -25.22
CA ASN A 36 -0.01 -15.58 -24.02
C ASN A 36 -1.41 -15.21 -23.46
N ALA A 37 -2.25 -14.54 -24.25
CA ALA A 37 -3.58 -14.11 -23.82
C ALA A 37 -4.63 -15.19 -24.06
N GLY A 38 -5.69 -15.15 -23.24
CA GLY A 38 -6.90 -15.91 -23.49
C GLY A 38 -8.10 -15.42 -22.70
N LEU A 39 -9.29 -15.87 -23.11
CA LEU A 39 -10.57 -15.59 -22.47
C LEU A 39 -11.40 -16.87 -22.39
N ASN A 40 -12.20 -17.01 -21.33
CA ASN A 40 -13.21 -18.06 -21.21
C ASN A 40 -14.62 -17.43 -21.05
N PHE A 41 -15.57 -17.90 -21.84
CA PHE A 41 -16.95 -17.40 -21.94
C PHE A 41 -17.99 -18.33 -21.29
N SER A 42 -17.61 -19.13 -20.29
CA SER A 42 -18.56 -19.99 -19.56
C SER A 42 -19.50 -19.20 -18.64
N SER A 43 -19.26 -17.90 -18.49
CA SER A 43 -20.09 -16.91 -17.80
C SER A 43 -20.35 -15.70 -18.69
N SER A 44 -21.31 -14.86 -18.31
CA SER A 44 -21.71 -13.65 -19.04
C SER A 44 -20.57 -12.63 -19.17
N THR A 45 -19.83 -12.41 -18.09
CA THR A 45 -18.53 -11.75 -18.10
C THR A 45 -17.44 -12.78 -18.40
N PRO A 46 -16.61 -12.57 -19.44
CA PRO A 46 -15.53 -13.50 -19.73
C PRO A 46 -14.45 -13.46 -18.65
N THR A 47 -13.94 -14.61 -18.26
CA THR A 47 -12.79 -14.72 -17.36
C THR A 47 -11.48 -14.71 -18.14
N VAL A 48 -10.50 -13.95 -17.65
CA VAL A 48 -9.18 -13.80 -18.29
C VAL A 48 -8.31 -15.02 -18.01
N LEU A 49 -7.66 -15.54 -19.06
CA LEU A 49 -6.74 -16.67 -19.00
C LEU A 49 -5.31 -16.20 -19.33
N ASN A 50 -4.37 -16.45 -18.42
CA ASN A 50 -2.95 -16.08 -18.57
C ASN A 50 -2.03 -17.31 -18.75
N ASN A 51 -2.61 -18.47 -19.08
CA ASN A 51 -1.92 -19.75 -19.24
C ASN A 51 -1.63 -20.10 -20.72
N GLY A 52 -2.02 -19.23 -21.66
CA GLY A 52 -1.79 -19.42 -23.09
C GLY A 52 -0.31 -19.56 -23.42
N LYS A 53 -0.03 -20.22 -24.55
CA LYS A 53 1.34 -20.44 -25.06
C LYS A 53 1.57 -19.87 -26.46
N LEU A 54 0.55 -19.23 -27.04
CA LEU A 54 0.71 -18.56 -28.32
C LEU A 54 1.56 -17.30 -28.17
N SER A 55 2.35 -17.03 -29.19
CA SER A 55 3.03 -15.75 -29.39
C SER A 55 2.91 -15.40 -30.87
N THR A 56 1.74 -14.89 -31.25
CA THR A 56 1.38 -14.58 -32.64
C THR A 56 0.97 -13.12 -32.79
N LEU A 57 1.31 -12.50 -33.92
CA LEU A 57 0.98 -11.10 -34.20
C LEU A 57 -0.44 -10.96 -34.76
N GLU A 58 -0.87 -11.93 -35.56
CA GLU A 58 -2.13 -11.90 -36.28
C GLU A 58 -2.91 -13.18 -35.94
N GLY A 59 -3.00 -14.13 -36.86
CA GLY A 59 -3.90 -15.28 -36.76
C GLY A 59 -3.61 -16.23 -35.60
N SER A 60 -4.71 -16.80 -35.10
CA SER A 60 -4.76 -17.92 -34.16
C SER A 60 -6.04 -18.73 -34.42
N ALA A 61 -6.19 -19.90 -33.83
CA ALA A 61 -7.44 -20.66 -33.78
C ALA A 61 -7.53 -21.43 -32.47
N THR A 62 -8.75 -21.62 -31.95
CA THR A 62 -9.02 -22.41 -30.74
C THR A 62 -10.30 -23.22 -30.94
N ILE A 63 -10.40 -24.38 -30.29
CA ILE A 63 -11.66 -25.12 -30.22
C ILE A 63 -11.84 -25.73 -28.83
N SER A 64 -13.09 -25.72 -28.36
CA SER A 64 -13.55 -26.40 -27.15
C SER A 64 -14.52 -27.54 -27.51
N ASP A 65 -14.82 -28.42 -26.57
CA ASP A 65 -15.90 -29.39 -26.73
C ASP A 65 -17.29 -28.74 -26.59
N GLU A 66 -18.34 -29.54 -26.78
CA GLU A 66 -19.73 -29.09 -26.64
C GLU A 66 -20.03 -28.51 -25.24
N ASN A 67 -19.31 -28.94 -24.20
CA ASN A 67 -19.48 -28.45 -22.83
C ASN A 67 -18.63 -27.21 -22.51
N GLY A 68 -17.81 -26.76 -23.44
CA GLY A 68 -16.93 -25.60 -23.25
C GLY A 68 -15.58 -25.89 -22.61
N ALA A 69 -15.20 -27.17 -22.50
CA ALA A 69 -13.84 -27.53 -22.08
C ALA A 69 -12.87 -27.35 -23.26
N LEU A 70 -11.73 -26.70 -23.01
CA LEU A 70 -10.70 -26.50 -24.02
C LEU A 70 -10.21 -27.86 -24.57
N LEU A 71 -10.12 -28.00 -25.88
CA LEU A 71 -9.52 -29.16 -26.53
C LEU A 71 -8.10 -28.86 -27.00
N PHE A 72 -7.94 -27.87 -27.88
CA PHE A 72 -6.63 -27.42 -28.38
C PHE A 72 -6.72 -26.06 -29.07
N TYR A 73 -5.56 -25.42 -29.28
CA TYR A 73 -5.42 -24.13 -29.95
C TYR A 73 -4.10 -24.06 -30.72
N THR A 74 -3.99 -23.12 -31.67
CA THR A 74 -2.83 -23.01 -32.56
C THR A 74 -2.66 -21.59 -33.09
N ASP A 75 -1.43 -21.20 -33.44
CA ASP A 75 -1.11 -20.02 -34.25
C ASP A 75 -1.06 -20.33 -35.77
N GLY A 76 -1.39 -21.56 -36.16
CA GLY A 76 -1.26 -22.06 -37.53
C GLY A 76 0.05 -22.78 -37.82
N THR A 77 1.06 -22.68 -36.93
CA THR A 77 2.34 -23.39 -37.05
C THR A 77 2.55 -24.44 -35.96
N THR A 78 2.09 -24.16 -34.74
CA THR A 78 2.22 -25.03 -33.58
C THR A 78 0.87 -25.25 -32.93
N VAL A 79 0.51 -26.51 -32.64
CA VAL A 79 -0.72 -26.90 -31.97
C VAL A 79 -0.43 -27.21 -30.50
N TYR A 80 -1.17 -26.57 -29.61
CA TYR A 80 -1.10 -26.77 -28.16
C TYR A 80 -2.35 -27.49 -27.66
N ARG A 81 -2.16 -28.44 -26.76
CA ARG A 81 -3.21 -29.25 -26.12
C ARG A 81 -3.94 -28.44 -25.05
N SER A 82 -4.99 -29.03 -24.49
CA SER A 82 -5.76 -28.46 -23.37
C SER A 82 -4.94 -28.26 -22.09
N ASP A 83 -3.87 -29.02 -21.89
CA ASP A 83 -2.90 -28.86 -20.79
C ASP A 83 -1.77 -27.87 -21.10
N HIS A 84 -1.87 -27.16 -22.23
CA HIS A 84 -0.90 -26.19 -22.74
C HIS A 84 0.46 -26.77 -23.15
N SER A 85 0.62 -28.09 -23.20
CA SER A 85 1.79 -28.71 -23.82
C SER A 85 1.62 -28.79 -25.34
N MET A 86 2.72 -28.93 -26.07
CA MET A 86 2.66 -29.08 -27.53
C MET A 86 2.00 -30.42 -27.91
N MET A 87 1.09 -30.42 -28.87
CA MET A 87 0.41 -31.61 -29.37
C MET A 87 1.42 -32.55 -30.06
N THR A 88 1.22 -33.87 -29.93
CA THR A 88 2.07 -34.83 -30.66
C THR A 88 1.95 -34.58 -32.16
N ASN A 89 3.10 -34.43 -32.83
CA ASN A 89 3.21 -34.07 -34.26
C ASN A 89 2.53 -32.73 -34.61
N GLY A 90 2.32 -31.86 -33.61
CA GLY A 90 1.65 -30.58 -33.73
C GLY A 90 2.54 -29.39 -34.07
N ASP A 91 3.84 -29.58 -34.29
CA ASP A 91 4.78 -28.56 -34.72
C ASP A 91 4.82 -28.41 -36.25
N ASN A 92 5.45 -27.37 -36.79
CA ASN A 92 5.76 -27.22 -38.22
C ASN A 92 4.55 -27.36 -39.18
N LEU A 93 3.36 -26.90 -38.77
CA LEU A 93 2.23 -26.76 -39.69
C LEU A 93 2.51 -25.63 -40.70
N TYR A 94 1.94 -25.73 -41.90
CA TYR A 94 2.12 -24.76 -43.00
C TYR A 94 1.16 -23.57 -42.90
N GLY A 95 0.99 -23.02 -41.70
CA GLY A 95 0.41 -21.69 -41.51
C GLY A 95 1.50 -20.66 -41.24
N ASN A 96 1.10 -19.43 -40.92
CA ASN A 96 2.03 -18.36 -40.57
C ASN A 96 1.45 -17.45 -39.48
N PRO A 97 2.20 -17.11 -38.42
CA PRO A 97 1.72 -16.20 -37.37
C PRO A 97 1.44 -14.77 -37.86
N SER A 98 1.93 -14.39 -39.05
CA SER A 98 1.60 -13.11 -39.71
C SER A 98 0.42 -13.22 -40.69
N SER A 99 -0.21 -14.38 -40.85
CA SER A 99 -1.44 -14.44 -41.64
C SER A 99 -2.62 -13.93 -40.83
N THR A 100 -3.41 -13.02 -41.40
CA THR A 100 -4.61 -12.41 -40.79
C THR A 100 -5.52 -13.47 -40.14
N GLN A 101 -5.87 -14.54 -40.85
CA GLN A 101 -6.54 -15.74 -40.32
C GLN A 101 -5.68 -16.97 -40.62
N SER A 102 -4.61 -17.16 -39.84
CA SER A 102 -3.60 -18.21 -40.05
C SER A 102 -4.15 -19.63 -39.97
N ALA A 103 -5.21 -19.85 -39.19
CA ALA A 103 -5.87 -21.13 -39.09
C ALA A 103 -7.37 -21.01 -38.76
N ILE A 104 -8.14 -22.06 -39.08
CA ILE A 104 -9.47 -22.32 -38.52
C ILE A 104 -9.61 -23.80 -38.20
N ILE A 105 -10.31 -24.12 -37.11
CA ILE A 105 -10.52 -25.49 -36.65
C ILE A 105 -11.98 -25.87 -36.88
N ILE A 106 -12.22 -27.01 -37.54
CA ILE A 106 -13.57 -27.50 -37.85
C ILE A 106 -13.69 -28.96 -37.43
N PRO A 107 -14.64 -29.32 -36.53
CA PRO A 107 -14.90 -30.72 -36.19
C PRO A 107 -15.45 -31.48 -37.40
N GLN A 108 -15.08 -32.76 -37.54
CA GLN A 108 -15.73 -33.61 -38.53
C GLN A 108 -17.16 -33.92 -38.09
N PRO A 109 -18.17 -33.61 -38.92
CA PRO A 109 -19.57 -33.87 -38.57
C PRO A 109 -19.84 -35.34 -38.24
N ASN A 110 -20.56 -35.60 -37.15
CA ASN A 110 -20.96 -36.94 -36.71
C ASN A 110 -19.80 -37.93 -36.47
N THR A 111 -18.57 -37.46 -36.33
CA THR A 111 -17.39 -38.27 -36.02
C THR A 111 -16.66 -37.67 -34.81
N PRO A 112 -17.10 -37.99 -33.58
CA PRO A 112 -16.50 -37.44 -32.36
C PRO A 112 -14.99 -37.64 -32.31
N GLY A 113 -14.26 -36.63 -31.83
CA GLY A 113 -12.81 -36.73 -31.64
C GLY A 113 -11.98 -36.53 -32.90
N ILE A 114 -12.58 -36.22 -34.06
CA ILE A 114 -11.84 -35.89 -35.29
C ILE A 114 -12.05 -34.42 -35.65
N TYR A 115 -10.95 -33.69 -35.87
CA TYR A 115 -10.94 -32.26 -36.19
C TYR A 115 -9.99 -31.96 -37.34
N TYR A 116 -10.36 -31.00 -38.18
CA TYR A 116 -9.53 -30.47 -39.23
C TYR A 116 -8.96 -29.11 -38.82
N ILE A 117 -7.65 -28.93 -38.97
CA ILE A 117 -6.99 -27.62 -38.90
C ILE A 117 -6.71 -27.21 -40.33
N PHE A 118 -7.35 -26.15 -40.81
CA PHE A 118 -6.98 -25.52 -42.08
C PHE A 118 -5.99 -24.42 -41.79
N THR A 119 -4.89 -24.37 -42.53
CA THR A 119 -3.84 -23.36 -42.35
C THR A 119 -3.60 -22.60 -43.64
N ILE A 120 -3.35 -21.30 -43.50
CA ILE A 120 -2.91 -20.43 -44.59
C ILE A 120 -1.57 -19.81 -44.22
N ASP A 121 -0.71 -19.76 -45.23
CA ASP A 121 0.60 -19.12 -45.17
C ASP A 121 0.62 -17.79 -45.92
N THR A 122 1.56 -16.93 -45.56
CA THR A 122 1.81 -15.64 -46.21
C THR A 122 3.30 -15.39 -46.36
N ARG A 123 3.67 -14.64 -47.40
CA ARG A 123 5.08 -14.27 -47.62
C ARG A 123 5.37 -12.96 -46.88
N VAL A 124 6.05 -13.05 -45.74
CA VAL A 124 6.50 -11.87 -44.98
C VAL A 124 7.80 -11.31 -45.56
N ARG A 125 8.66 -12.18 -46.11
CA ARG A 125 9.89 -11.81 -46.81
C ARG A 125 9.92 -12.43 -48.21
N GLN A 126 10.67 -11.81 -49.12
CA GLN A 126 10.79 -12.28 -50.51
C GLN A 126 11.30 -13.73 -50.64
N THR A 127 11.98 -14.25 -49.62
CA THR A 127 12.54 -15.61 -49.57
C THR A 127 11.63 -16.63 -48.90
N ASP A 128 10.53 -16.21 -48.29
CA ASP A 128 9.63 -17.12 -47.57
C ASP A 128 8.82 -17.94 -48.59
N PRO A 129 8.68 -19.26 -48.40
CA PRO A 129 7.75 -20.05 -49.21
C PRO A 129 6.33 -19.49 -49.04
N ASN A 130 5.48 -19.67 -50.04
CA ASN A 130 4.03 -19.55 -49.86
C ASN A 130 3.46 -20.95 -49.98
N GLU A 131 3.02 -21.50 -48.86
CA GLU A 131 2.49 -22.86 -48.82
C GLU A 131 1.01 -22.95 -49.24
N GLY A 132 0.34 -21.81 -49.43
CA GLY A 132 -1.06 -21.73 -49.86
C GLY A 132 -2.04 -22.21 -48.78
N LEU A 133 -3.12 -22.86 -49.20
CA LEU A 133 -4.10 -23.44 -48.28
C LEU A 133 -3.78 -24.92 -48.04
N ASN A 134 -3.63 -25.30 -46.77
CA ASN A 134 -3.35 -26.68 -46.35
C ASN A 134 -4.34 -27.14 -45.28
N TYR A 135 -4.44 -28.44 -45.05
CA TYR A 135 -5.14 -29.00 -43.90
C TYR A 135 -4.34 -30.08 -43.16
N SER A 136 -4.64 -30.22 -41.88
CA SER A 136 -4.13 -31.25 -40.98
C SER A 136 -5.31 -31.88 -40.22
N VAL A 137 -5.16 -33.11 -39.73
CA VAL A 137 -6.20 -33.84 -39.00
C VAL A 137 -5.70 -34.14 -37.59
N VAL A 138 -6.46 -33.67 -36.61
CA VAL A 138 -6.30 -34.01 -35.19
C VAL A 138 -7.27 -35.15 -34.84
N SER A 139 -6.76 -36.15 -34.13
CA SER A 139 -7.54 -37.30 -33.64
C SER A 139 -7.34 -37.47 -32.15
N PHE A 140 -8.44 -37.70 -31.44
CA PHE A 140 -8.46 -38.05 -30.00
C PHE A 140 -8.61 -39.57 -29.75
N ASN A 141 -8.58 -40.39 -30.80
CA ASN A 141 -8.84 -41.84 -30.67
C ASN A 141 -7.72 -42.63 -29.98
N SER A 142 -6.48 -42.17 -30.13
CA SER A 142 -5.24 -42.82 -29.68
C SER A 142 -4.59 -42.09 -28.50
N ASP A 143 -4.73 -40.76 -28.46
CA ASP A 143 -4.26 -39.89 -27.39
C ASP A 143 -5.45 -39.06 -26.86
N PRO A 144 -5.82 -39.17 -25.58
CA PRO A 144 -6.96 -38.44 -25.01
C PRO A 144 -6.77 -36.92 -24.97
N LEU A 145 -5.54 -36.43 -25.15
CA LEU A 145 -5.24 -35.00 -25.29
C LEU A 145 -5.02 -34.59 -26.75
N GLY A 146 -5.24 -35.51 -27.70
CA GLY A 146 -5.16 -35.28 -29.13
C GLY A 146 -3.76 -35.46 -29.72
N GLU A 147 -3.72 -35.93 -30.97
CA GLU A 147 -2.52 -35.97 -31.80
C GLU A 147 -2.81 -35.54 -33.24
N VAL A 148 -1.84 -34.92 -33.91
CA VAL A 148 -1.93 -34.63 -35.35
C VAL A 148 -1.56 -35.90 -36.13
N THR A 149 -2.57 -36.58 -36.67
CA THR A 149 -2.40 -37.86 -37.41
C THR A 149 -2.08 -37.67 -38.89
N LEU A 150 -2.48 -36.52 -39.45
CA LEU A 150 -2.22 -36.12 -40.82
C LEU A 150 -1.86 -34.65 -40.83
N LYS A 151 -0.80 -34.27 -41.55
CA LYS A 151 -0.29 -32.91 -41.51
C LYS A 151 -0.04 -32.35 -42.91
N ASN A 152 -0.31 -31.06 -43.09
CA ASN A 152 0.10 -30.24 -44.24
C ASN A 152 -0.32 -30.81 -45.61
N ARG A 153 -1.57 -31.23 -45.75
CA ARG A 153 -2.13 -31.66 -47.04
C ARG A 153 -2.60 -30.44 -47.82
N LYS A 154 -1.95 -30.20 -48.96
CA LYS A 154 -2.20 -29.03 -49.81
C LYS A 154 -3.55 -29.11 -50.53
N LEU A 155 -4.31 -28.02 -50.48
CA LEU A 155 -5.58 -27.81 -51.19
C LEU A 155 -5.44 -26.77 -52.31
N LEU A 156 -4.68 -25.69 -52.06
CA LEU A 156 -4.35 -24.66 -53.04
C LEU A 156 -2.88 -24.27 -52.91
N ASN A 157 -2.23 -23.93 -54.02
CA ASN A 157 -0.85 -23.44 -54.02
C ASN A 157 -0.74 -21.97 -53.59
N TYR A 158 -1.83 -21.22 -53.70
CA TYR A 158 -1.90 -19.81 -53.39
C TYR A 158 -3.27 -19.46 -52.83
N SER A 159 -3.33 -18.56 -51.87
CA SER A 159 -4.54 -18.08 -51.23
C SER A 159 -4.31 -16.72 -50.60
N SER A 160 -5.37 -15.95 -50.39
CA SER A 160 -5.36 -14.83 -49.45
C SER A 160 -5.34 -15.32 -48.00
N GLU A 161 -5.11 -14.45 -47.02
CA GLU A 161 -5.04 -14.77 -45.59
C GLU A 161 -6.43 -14.94 -44.92
N LYS A 162 -7.41 -15.43 -45.69
CA LYS A 162 -8.83 -15.40 -45.36
C LYS A 162 -9.37 -16.81 -45.15
N LEU A 163 -9.92 -17.06 -43.97
CA LEU A 163 -10.58 -18.33 -43.61
C LEU A 163 -11.88 -18.05 -42.86
N SER A 164 -12.96 -18.68 -43.28
CA SER A 164 -14.22 -18.64 -42.55
C SER A 164 -14.95 -19.97 -42.70
N ALA A 165 -15.89 -20.24 -41.80
CA ALA A 165 -16.71 -21.44 -41.88
C ALA A 165 -18.16 -21.17 -41.49
N VAL A 166 -19.07 -21.97 -42.05
CA VAL A 166 -20.51 -21.88 -41.83
C VAL A 166 -21.16 -23.26 -42.02
N ILE A 167 -22.24 -23.53 -41.30
CA ILE A 167 -23.01 -24.77 -41.50
C ILE A 167 -23.66 -24.78 -42.90
N LYS A 168 -23.49 -25.90 -43.62
CA LYS A 168 -24.17 -26.18 -44.88
C LYS A 168 -25.57 -26.72 -44.63
N SER A 169 -25.70 -27.64 -43.66
CA SER A 169 -26.96 -28.32 -43.40
C SER A 169 -27.02 -28.80 -41.95
N CYS A 170 -28.04 -28.34 -41.21
CA CYS A 170 -28.30 -28.74 -39.83
C CYS A 170 -28.82 -30.18 -39.70
N VAL A 171 -29.27 -30.80 -40.80
CA VAL A 171 -29.68 -32.22 -40.81
C VAL A 171 -28.47 -33.14 -40.83
N THR A 172 -27.45 -32.80 -41.61
CA THR A 172 -26.24 -33.62 -41.76
C THR A 172 -25.07 -33.14 -40.89
N ASN A 173 -25.21 -31.97 -40.26
CA ASN A 173 -24.15 -31.20 -39.62
C ASN A 173 -22.97 -30.86 -40.53
N SER A 174 -23.14 -30.93 -41.87
CA SER A 174 -22.07 -30.60 -42.81
C SER A 174 -21.72 -29.11 -42.75
N VAL A 175 -20.44 -28.78 -42.97
CA VAL A 175 -19.86 -27.44 -42.81
C VAL A 175 -19.14 -27.06 -44.10
N TRP A 176 -19.25 -25.80 -44.50
CA TRP A 176 -18.38 -25.19 -45.50
C TRP A 176 -17.18 -24.54 -44.83
N MET A 177 -15.98 -24.86 -45.28
CA MET A 177 -14.79 -24.02 -45.07
C MET A 177 -14.57 -23.21 -46.34
N VAL A 178 -14.49 -21.88 -46.21
CA VAL A 178 -14.33 -20.98 -47.33
C VAL A 178 -13.06 -20.15 -47.22
N THR A 179 -12.34 -20.07 -48.33
CA THR A 179 -11.19 -19.17 -48.52
C THR A 179 -11.35 -18.38 -49.82
N PHE A 180 -10.53 -17.34 -50.00
CA PHE A 180 -10.48 -16.52 -51.20
C PHE A 180 -9.12 -16.62 -51.89
N SER A 181 -9.12 -16.95 -53.17
CA SER A 181 -7.90 -17.19 -53.97
C SER A 181 -8.10 -16.77 -55.43
N SER A 182 -7.07 -16.94 -56.26
CA SER A 182 -7.18 -16.80 -57.70
C SER A 182 -8.04 -17.91 -58.31
N THR A 183 -8.55 -17.67 -59.52
CA THR A 183 -9.38 -18.67 -60.24
C THR A 183 -8.61 -19.98 -60.50
N SER A 184 -7.28 -19.90 -60.67
CA SER A 184 -6.44 -21.08 -60.91
C SER A 184 -5.96 -21.77 -59.62
N GLY A 185 -6.04 -21.10 -58.47
CA GLY A 185 -5.46 -21.57 -57.21
C GLY A 185 -3.94 -21.45 -57.13
N ASN A 186 -3.33 -20.71 -58.07
CA ASN A 186 -1.91 -20.35 -58.11
C ASN A 186 -1.75 -18.82 -58.02
N GLU A 187 -0.52 -18.35 -57.87
CA GLU A 187 -0.19 -16.92 -57.71
C GLU A 187 -0.69 -16.07 -58.90
N ASP A 188 -1.73 -15.27 -58.64
CA ASP A 188 -2.42 -14.36 -59.56
C ASP A 188 -3.42 -13.52 -58.74
N PHE A 189 -4.12 -12.57 -59.36
CA PHE A 189 -5.18 -11.78 -58.74
C PHE A 189 -6.23 -12.66 -58.03
N LEU A 190 -6.57 -12.26 -56.81
CA LEU A 190 -7.57 -12.92 -55.98
C LEU A 190 -8.96 -12.55 -56.49
N THR A 191 -9.73 -13.57 -56.93
CA THR A 191 -10.98 -13.38 -57.70
C THR A 191 -12.08 -14.36 -57.32
N THR A 192 -11.76 -15.45 -56.62
CA THR A 192 -12.63 -16.62 -56.48
C THR A 192 -12.71 -17.11 -55.04
N LEU A 193 -13.94 -17.30 -54.54
CA LEU A 193 -14.20 -18.03 -53.30
C LEU A 193 -14.15 -19.54 -53.57
N TYR A 194 -13.51 -20.28 -52.68
CA TYR A 194 -13.40 -21.73 -52.68
C TYR A 194 -14.09 -22.28 -51.44
N ALA A 195 -15.24 -22.94 -51.61
CA ALA A 195 -15.98 -23.59 -50.54
C ALA A 195 -15.74 -25.10 -50.54
N TYR A 196 -15.06 -25.59 -49.51
CA TYR A 196 -14.80 -27.01 -49.28
C TYR A 196 -15.80 -27.58 -48.27
N GLU A 197 -16.44 -28.69 -48.62
CA GLU A 197 -17.40 -29.34 -47.70
C GLU A 197 -16.65 -30.26 -46.73
N ILE A 198 -16.98 -30.16 -45.45
CA ILE A 198 -16.65 -31.17 -44.45
C ILE A 198 -17.97 -31.84 -44.05
N ASN A 199 -18.07 -33.14 -44.23
CA ASN A 199 -19.24 -33.93 -43.85
C ASN A 199 -18.82 -35.19 -43.08
N SER A 200 -19.76 -36.11 -42.81
CA SER A 200 -19.47 -37.32 -42.02
C SER A 200 -18.41 -38.23 -42.62
N SER A 201 -18.16 -38.14 -43.93
CA SER A 201 -17.09 -38.88 -44.62
C SER A 201 -15.73 -38.15 -44.58
N GLY A 202 -15.66 -36.96 -43.98
CA GLY A 202 -14.49 -36.10 -43.92
C GLY A 202 -14.51 -34.95 -44.93
N LEU A 203 -13.35 -34.32 -45.11
CA LEU A 203 -13.14 -33.23 -46.06
C LEU A 203 -13.29 -33.68 -47.52
N GLN A 204 -14.15 -32.99 -48.27
CA GLN A 204 -14.26 -33.10 -49.72
C GLN A 204 -13.26 -32.15 -50.37
N THR A 205 -12.23 -32.69 -51.05
CA THR A 205 -11.14 -31.90 -51.62
C THR A 205 -11.48 -31.20 -52.94
N SER A 206 -12.67 -31.43 -53.49
CA SER A 206 -13.19 -30.71 -54.65
C SER A 206 -14.09 -29.57 -54.18
N PRO A 207 -13.66 -28.31 -54.31
CA PRO A 207 -14.43 -27.16 -53.82
C PRO A 207 -15.51 -26.73 -54.81
N VAL A 208 -16.56 -26.11 -54.28
CA VAL A 208 -17.44 -25.24 -55.05
C VAL A 208 -16.72 -23.90 -55.24
N LYS A 209 -16.62 -23.43 -56.48
CA LYS A 209 -15.91 -22.19 -56.83
C LYS A 209 -16.89 -21.10 -57.24
N THR A 210 -16.75 -19.92 -56.65
CA THR A 210 -17.50 -18.73 -57.07
C THR A 210 -16.55 -17.61 -57.46
N ASN A 211 -16.47 -17.26 -58.73
CA ASN A 211 -15.75 -16.06 -59.17
C ASN A 211 -16.59 -14.82 -58.89
N LEU A 212 -16.09 -13.92 -58.05
CA LEU A 212 -16.79 -12.73 -57.58
C LEU A 212 -16.75 -11.57 -58.59
N ARG A 213 -16.03 -11.71 -59.70
CA ARG A 213 -15.79 -10.67 -60.72
C ARG A 213 -15.18 -9.39 -60.16
N ILE A 214 -14.42 -9.53 -59.07
CA ILE A 214 -13.54 -8.51 -58.48
C ILE A 214 -12.10 -9.01 -58.60
N SER A 215 -11.14 -8.09 -58.58
CA SER A 215 -9.72 -8.39 -58.70
C SER A 215 -8.99 -7.70 -57.55
N ILE A 216 -8.46 -8.48 -56.61
CA ILE A 216 -7.80 -8.01 -55.39
C ILE A 216 -6.33 -8.44 -55.42
N GLU A 217 -5.43 -7.52 -55.10
CA GLU A 217 -3.98 -7.81 -55.02
C GLU A 217 -3.57 -8.11 -53.58
N ASP A 218 -4.10 -7.35 -52.61
CA ASP A 218 -3.74 -7.51 -51.21
C ASP A 218 -4.42 -8.73 -50.58
N HIS A 219 -3.62 -9.62 -50.02
CA HIS A 219 -4.08 -10.86 -49.39
C HIS A 219 -4.66 -10.65 -47.98
N ARG A 220 -4.38 -9.52 -47.33
CA ARG A 220 -4.68 -9.25 -45.91
C ARG A 220 -6.14 -8.87 -45.66
N GLY A 221 -6.57 -9.05 -44.41
CA GLY A 221 -7.92 -8.73 -43.92
C GLY A 221 -8.81 -9.96 -43.77
N ASN A 222 -9.86 -9.84 -42.95
CA ASN A 222 -10.72 -10.95 -42.54
C ASN A 222 -11.79 -11.30 -43.60
N LEU A 223 -12.18 -12.58 -43.58
CA LEU A 223 -13.37 -13.11 -44.22
C LEU A 223 -14.32 -13.60 -43.12
N LYS A 224 -15.59 -13.19 -43.17
CA LYS A 224 -16.61 -13.61 -42.20
C LYS A 224 -17.93 -13.92 -42.87
N PHE A 225 -18.62 -14.94 -42.34
CA PHE A 225 -20.04 -15.17 -42.61
C PHE A 225 -20.89 -14.41 -41.59
N SER A 226 -22.09 -14.01 -42.00
CA SER A 226 -23.18 -13.74 -41.07
C SER A 226 -23.50 -15.00 -40.26
N PRO A 227 -23.92 -14.90 -38.99
CA PRO A 227 -24.30 -16.06 -38.18
C PRO A 227 -25.24 -17.05 -38.90
N ASP A 228 -26.22 -16.54 -39.64
CA ASP A 228 -27.17 -17.36 -40.41
C ASP A 228 -26.58 -17.96 -41.70
N GLY A 229 -25.37 -17.54 -42.08
CA GLY A 229 -24.67 -18.01 -43.26
C GLY A 229 -25.12 -17.44 -44.60
N GLN A 230 -26.08 -16.52 -44.62
CA GLN A 230 -26.64 -16.00 -45.86
C GLN A 230 -25.82 -14.88 -46.50
N LYS A 231 -24.85 -14.32 -45.77
CA LYS A 231 -23.95 -13.26 -46.25
C LYS A 231 -22.51 -13.57 -45.93
N ILE A 232 -21.62 -13.07 -46.78
CA ILE A 232 -20.17 -13.15 -46.59
C ILE A 232 -19.55 -11.77 -46.82
N ALA A 233 -18.71 -11.33 -45.89
CA ALA A 233 -17.98 -10.07 -45.96
C ALA A 233 -16.48 -10.31 -46.11
N LEU A 234 -15.85 -9.55 -47.00
CA LEU A 234 -14.42 -9.60 -47.32
C LEU A 234 -13.80 -8.23 -47.03
N ALA A 235 -13.03 -8.12 -45.96
CA ALA A 235 -12.20 -6.96 -45.70
C ALA A 235 -10.86 -7.11 -46.43
N ASN A 236 -10.49 -6.09 -47.21
CA ASN A 236 -9.24 -6.03 -47.95
C ASN A 236 -8.57 -4.68 -47.68
N MET A 237 -7.31 -4.73 -47.25
CA MET A 237 -6.60 -3.54 -46.77
C MET A 237 -6.43 -2.48 -47.87
N GLU A 238 -6.10 -2.88 -49.10
CA GLU A 238 -5.92 -1.94 -50.22
C GLU A 238 -7.17 -1.76 -51.10
N ASP A 239 -8.05 -2.77 -51.15
CA ASP A 239 -9.22 -2.80 -52.04
C ASP A 239 -10.56 -2.53 -51.32
N GLY A 240 -10.55 -2.31 -50.01
CA GLY A 240 -11.73 -1.97 -49.21
C GLY A 240 -12.60 -3.17 -48.83
N LEU A 241 -13.89 -2.90 -48.55
CA LEU A 241 -14.84 -3.88 -48.01
C LEU A 241 -15.82 -4.35 -49.09
N PHE A 242 -15.97 -5.66 -49.24
CA PHE A 242 -16.98 -6.27 -50.11
C PHE A 242 -17.97 -7.10 -49.29
N LEU A 243 -19.23 -7.07 -49.70
CA LEU A 243 -20.32 -7.86 -49.15
C LEU A 243 -20.97 -8.64 -50.29
N ALA A 244 -21.22 -9.93 -50.09
CA ALA A 244 -21.92 -10.78 -51.05
C ALA A 244 -22.99 -11.63 -50.34
N ASP A 245 -24.03 -11.99 -51.07
CA ASP A 245 -24.99 -13.00 -50.63
C ASP A 245 -24.36 -14.39 -50.83
N PHE A 246 -24.51 -15.27 -49.85
CA PHE A 246 -24.02 -16.64 -49.88
C PHE A 246 -25.17 -17.61 -49.69
N ASP A 247 -25.22 -18.65 -50.51
CA ASP A 247 -26.20 -19.72 -50.38
C ASP A 247 -25.55 -20.90 -49.63
N PRO A 248 -25.85 -21.11 -48.33
CA PRO A 248 -25.26 -22.19 -47.56
C PRO A 248 -25.66 -23.58 -48.07
N ALA A 249 -26.75 -23.74 -48.82
CA ALA A 249 -27.13 -25.03 -49.37
C ALA A 249 -26.21 -25.44 -50.54
N THR A 250 -25.78 -24.49 -51.35
CA THR A 250 -25.00 -24.75 -52.58
C THR A 250 -23.52 -24.39 -52.46
N GLY A 251 -23.14 -23.53 -51.52
CA GLY A 251 -21.78 -23.00 -51.38
C GLY A 251 -21.42 -21.90 -52.39
N LEU A 252 -22.41 -21.36 -53.10
CA LEU A 252 -22.24 -20.30 -54.10
C LEU A 252 -22.45 -18.91 -53.50
N ALA A 253 -21.69 -17.92 -53.97
CA ALA A 253 -21.93 -16.52 -53.66
C ALA A 253 -22.44 -15.73 -54.89
N ASN A 254 -23.21 -14.67 -54.66
CA ASN A 254 -23.68 -13.76 -55.70
C ASN A 254 -23.89 -12.34 -55.13
N ASN A 255 -24.41 -11.41 -55.94
CA ASN A 255 -24.74 -10.04 -55.53
C ASN A 255 -23.60 -9.31 -54.79
N VAL A 256 -22.38 -9.40 -55.34
CA VAL A 256 -21.19 -8.77 -54.75
C VAL A 256 -21.31 -7.25 -54.85
N ASN A 257 -21.23 -6.57 -53.71
CA ASN A 257 -21.24 -5.12 -53.59
C ASN A 257 -19.99 -4.65 -52.84
N GLN A 258 -19.32 -3.63 -53.35
CA GLN A 258 -18.28 -2.92 -52.59
C GLN A 258 -18.95 -1.86 -51.72
N LEU A 259 -18.67 -1.86 -50.42
CA LEU A 259 -19.21 -0.89 -49.48
C LEU A 259 -18.27 0.31 -49.36
N ALA A 260 -18.82 1.52 -49.43
CA ALA A 260 -18.02 2.74 -49.27
C ALA A 260 -17.56 2.90 -47.81
N ILE A 261 -16.30 3.24 -47.61
CA ILE A 261 -15.71 3.54 -46.30
C ILE A 261 -15.44 5.04 -46.25
N ASN A 262 -16.27 5.81 -45.56
CA ASN A 262 -16.10 7.25 -45.44
C ASN A 262 -15.08 7.58 -44.34
N GLY A 263 -14.35 8.68 -44.52
CA GLY A 263 -13.36 9.15 -43.55
C GLY A 263 -11.93 9.01 -44.05
N ARG A 264 -10.97 8.95 -43.11
CA ARG A 264 -9.52 8.95 -43.42
C ARG A 264 -8.87 7.57 -43.32
N ASN A 265 -9.49 6.65 -42.60
CA ASN A 265 -8.98 5.30 -42.33
C ASN A 265 -9.71 4.30 -43.22
N THR A 266 -9.32 4.19 -44.49
CA THR A 266 -10.06 3.40 -45.50
C THR A 266 -9.58 1.96 -45.64
N ALA A 267 -8.48 1.58 -45.00
CA ALA A 267 -7.91 0.25 -45.17
C ALA A 267 -8.62 -0.79 -44.30
N ALA A 268 -9.49 -1.59 -44.91
CA ALA A 268 -10.33 -2.56 -44.22
C ALA A 268 -9.53 -3.79 -43.74
N TYR A 269 -9.67 -4.17 -42.47
CA TYR A 269 -8.94 -5.32 -41.92
C TYR A 269 -9.85 -6.28 -41.14
N GLY A 270 -10.40 -5.84 -40.00
CA GLY A 270 -11.29 -6.66 -39.17
C GLY A 270 -12.73 -6.47 -39.60
N VAL A 271 -13.51 -7.54 -39.72
CA VAL A 271 -14.95 -7.45 -40.02
C VAL A 271 -15.70 -8.46 -39.17
N GLU A 272 -16.92 -8.14 -38.73
CA GLU A 272 -17.80 -9.07 -38.01
C GLU A 272 -19.28 -8.69 -38.17
N PHE A 273 -20.16 -9.69 -38.21
CA PHE A 273 -21.61 -9.47 -38.24
C PHE A 273 -22.20 -9.45 -36.82
N SER A 274 -23.25 -8.66 -36.65
CA SER A 274 -24.11 -8.72 -35.46
C SER A 274 -24.82 -10.09 -35.33
N PRO A 275 -25.14 -10.54 -34.11
CA PRO A 275 -25.90 -11.77 -33.87
C PRO A 275 -27.22 -11.86 -34.65
N ASN A 276 -27.95 -10.74 -34.78
CA ASN A 276 -29.22 -10.69 -35.50
C ASN A 276 -29.07 -10.57 -37.03
N ASN A 277 -27.84 -10.55 -37.56
CA ASN A 277 -27.52 -10.41 -38.98
C ASN A 277 -27.92 -9.06 -39.62
N ASN A 278 -28.38 -8.08 -38.84
CA ASN A 278 -28.85 -6.78 -39.38
C ASN A 278 -27.74 -5.74 -39.52
N PHE A 279 -26.64 -5.89 -38.77
CA PHE A 279 -25.50 -4.98 -38.80
C PHE A 279 -24.19 -5.69 -39.16
N LEU A 280 -23.33 -4.96 -39.87
CA LEU A 280 -21.95 -5.33 -40.18
C LEU A 280 -20.99 -4.32 -39.56
N TYR A 281 -19.99 -4.80 -38.83
CA TYR A 281 -18.95 -3.99 -38.20
C TYR A 281 -17.63 -4.14 -38.94
N LEU A 282 -16.94 -3.03 -39.12
CA LEU A 282 -15.64 -2.93 -39.79
C LEU A 282 -14.65 -2.21 -38.88
N ASN A 283 -13.48 -2.81 -38.68
CA ASN A 283 -12.28 -2.13 -38.19
C ASN A 283 -11.36 -1.83 -39.39
N SER A 284 -11.16 -0.55 -39.66
CA SER A 284 -10.31 -0.05 -40.75
C SER A 284 -9.21 0.87 -40.23
N SER A 285 -8.11 1.02 -40.97
CA SER A 285 -6.95 1.82 -40.55
C SER A 285 -6.48 2.79 -41.62
N ASN A 286 -5.53 3.64 -41.28
CA ASN A 286 -4.79 4.45 -42.24
C ASN A 286 -3.67 3.70 -42.98
N ASN A 287 -3.51 2.39 -42.75
CA ASN A 287 -2.46 1.54 -43.35
C ASN A 287 -1.05 2.14 -43.24
N ASN A 288 -0.75 2.78 -42.11
CA ASN A 288 0.60 3.29 -41.87
C ASN A 288 1.55 2.10 -41.63
N ASN A 289 2.74 2.13 -42.21
CA ASN A 289 3.75 1.06 -42.08
C ASN A 289 4.88 1.43 -41.11
N ASP A 290 4.77 2.56 -40.39
CA ASP A 290 5.76 2.94 -39.37
C ASP A 290 5.81 1.88 -38.25
N PRO A 291 6.99 1.36 -37.87
CA PRO A 291 7.09 0.41 -36.75
C PRO A 291 6.74 1.04 -35.40
N LEU A 292 6.79 2.38 -35.27
CA LEU A 292 6.46 3.07 -34.03
C LEU A 292 4.95 3.31 -33.93
N PRO A 293 4.37 3.34 -32.72
CA PRO A 293 2.96 3.68 -32.48
C PRO A 293 2.49 5.04 -33.03
N VAL A 294 3.43 5.93 -33.38
CA VAL A 294 3.12 7.30 -33.77
C VAL A 294 2.55 7.33 -35.18
N GLY A 295 1.36 7.93 -35.32
CA GLY A 295 0.73 8.13 -36.61
C GLY A 295 -0.08 6.93 -37.11
N HIS A 296 -0.26 5.89 -36.32
CA HIS A 296 -1.28 4.87 -36.57
C HIS A 296 -2.65 5.37 -36.12
N TYR A 297 -3.65 5.18 -36.97
CA TYR A 297 -5.04 5.47 -36.64
C TYR A 297 -5.96 4.39 -37.21
N SER A 298 -6.96 4.01 -36.43
CA SER A 298 -8.02 3.12 -36.88
C SER A 298 -9.40 3.59 -36.47
N SER A 299 -10.40 3.12 -37.21
CA SER A 299 -11.80 3.46 -37.09
C SER A 299 -12.62 2.19 -36.92
N LEU A 300 -13.63 2.23 -36.06
CA LEU A 300 -14.67 1.22 -35.97
C LEU A 300 -15.95 1.78 -36.59
N ILE A 301 -16.47 1.12 -37.62
CA ILE A 301 -17.61 1.56 -38.42
C ILE A 301 -18.68 0.47 -38.40
N GLN A 302 -19.94 0.86 -38.26
CA GLN A 302 -21.10 -0.03 -38.38
C GLN A 302 -21.89 0.31 -39.64
N TYR A 303 -22.40 -0.71 -40.33
CA TYR A 303 -23.32 -0.60 -41.46
C TYR A 303 -24.64 -1.28 -41.10
N ASP A 304 -25.77 -0.65 -41.45
CA ASP A 304 -27.10 -1.27 -41.41
C ASP A 304 -27.35 -2.01 -42.73
N LEU A 305 -27.45 -3.35 -42.65
CA LEU A 305 -27.65 -4.26 -43.78
C LEU A 305 -29.11 -4.33 -44.24
N THR A 306 -30.04 -3.76 -43.47
CA THR A 306 -31.46 -3.67 -43.83
C THR A 306 -31.77 -2.39 -44.62
N ALA A 307 -30.85 -1.44 -44.64
CA ALA A 307 -30.98 -0.19 -45.38
C ALA A 307 -30.97 -0.41 -46.90
N LEU A 308 -31.74 0.41 -47.63
CA LEU A 308 -31.76 0.40 -49.10
C LEU A 308 -30.39 0.73 -49.72
N ASP A 309 -29.66 1.65 -49.09
CA ASP A 309 -28.26 1.97 -49.41
C ASP A 309 -27.40 1.68 -48.18
N ILE A 310 -26.81 0.48 -48.17
CA ILE A 310 -25.96 0.01 -47.08
C ILE A 310 -24.74 0.92 -46.92
N SER A 311 -24.14 1.43 -48.01
CA SER A 311 -22.96 2.28 -47.91
C SER A 311 -23.26 3.62 -47.23
N ALA A 312 -24.44 4.19 -47.52
CA ALA A 312 -24.90 5.44 -46.91
C ALA A 312 -25.33 5.28 -45.45
N SER A 313 -25.63 4.06 -44.99
CA SER A 313 -26.08 3.80 -43.60
C SER A 313 -24.96 3.77 -42.57
N GLN A 314 -23.71 3.96 -43.00
CA GLN A 314 -22.55 3.81 -42.13
C GLN A 314 -22.52 4.79 -40.95
N VAL A 315 -22.11 4.30 -39.78
CA VAL A 315 -21.92 5.09 -38.56
C VAL A 315 -20.52 4.84 -38.01
N LEU A 316 -19.74 5.91 -37.81
CA LEU A 316 -18.46 5.86 -37.11
C LEU A 316 -18.70 5.74 -35.60
N LEU A 317 -18.28 4.63 -35.00
CA LEU A 317 -18.47 4.33 -33.58
C LEU A 317 -17.24 4.71 -32.73
N ASP A 318 -16.05 4.56 -33.29
CA ASP A 318 -14.80 4.89 -32.61
C ASP A 318 -13.71 5.27 -33.62
N GLN A 319 -12.78 6.12 -33.20
CA GLN A 319 -11.57 6.43 -33.93
C GLN A 319 -10.44 6.81 -32.97
N GLN A 320 -9.35 6.05 -32.98
CA GLN A 320 -8.25 6.17 -32.00
C GLN A 320 -6.88 5.96 -32.65
N SER A 321 -5.82 6.27 -31.90
CA SER A 321 -4.43 5.98 -32.27
C SER A 321 -4.07 4.50 -32.04
N TYR A 322 -4.76 3.63 -32.77
CA TYR A 322 -4.45 2.21 -32.85
C TYR A 322 -4.04 1.86 -34.27
N PHE A 323 -3.31 0.75 -34.38
CA PHE A 323 -3.12 0.06 -35.64
C PHE A 323 -4.43 -0.65 -36.07
N ARG A 324 -4.34 -1.62 -36.97
CA ARG A 324 -5.46 -2.47 -37.37
C ARG A 324 -5.68 -3.62 -36.38
N GLY A 325 -6.88 -4.18 -36.37
CA GLY A 325 -7.22 -5.33 -35.53
C GLY A 325 -8.49 -6.03 -36.00
N SER A 326 -8.56 -7.33 -35.76
CA SER A 326 -9.69 -8.20 -36.07
C SER A 326 -10.90 -7.95 -35.17
N LEU A 327 -12.05 -8.43 -35.62
CA LEU A 327 -13.30 -8.46 -34.87
C LEU A 327 -13.78 -9.91 -34.76
N GLN A 328 -14.30 -10.30 -33.59
CA GLN A 328 -14.83 -11.63 -33.36
C GLN A 328 -16.08 -11.59 -32.48
N LEU A 329 -17.17 -12.17 -32.98
CA LEU A 329 -18.38 -12.42 -32.20
C LEU A 329 -18.14 -13.55 -31.20
N ALA A 330 -18.61 -13.38 -29.96
CA ALA A 330 -18.41 -14.32 -28.86
C ALA A 330 -19.71 -14.99 -28.39
N PRO A 331 -19.62 -16.11 -27.63
CA PRO A 331 -20.79 -16.85 -27.13
C PRO A 331 -21.76 -16.04 -26.24
N ASN A 332 -21.30 -14.93 -25.66
CA ASN A 332 -22.14 -14.02 -24.87
C ASN A 332 -22.87 -12.97 -25.74
N GLY A 333 -22.84 -13.12 -27.06
CA GLY A 333 -23.52 -12.23 -28.01
C GLY A 333 -22.82 -10.90 -28.26
N LYS A 334 -21.63 -10.66 -27.68
CA LYS A 334 -20.85 -9.41 -27.85
C LYS A 334 -19.76 -9.57 -28.90
N ILE A 335 -19.36 -8.47 -29.54
CA ILE A 335 -18.24 -8.46 -30.50
C ILE A 335 -17.00 -7.86 -29.84
N TYR A 336 -15.89 -8.58 -29.92
CA TYR A 336 -14.61 -8.16 -29.36
C TYR A 336 -13.68 -7.64 -30.46
N ARG A 337 -12.93 -6.59 -30.14
CA ARG A 337 -11.99 -5.92 -31.03
C ARG A 337 -10.57 -6.09 -30.50
N ALA A 338 -9.69 -6.69 -31.31
CA ALA A 338 -8.26 -6.70 -31.03
C ALA A 338 -7.70 -5.28 -31.11
N LEU A 339 -6.91 -4.90 -30.10
CA LEU A 339 -6.24 -3.61 -30.03
C LEU A 339 -4.72 -3.80 -30.13
N SER A 340 -4.08 -2.99 -30.96
CA SER A 340 -2.62 -2.94 -31.15
C SER A 340 -2.20 -1.50 -31.41
N LEU A 341 -1.01 -1.10 -30.96
CA LEU A 341 -0.47 0.26 -31.16
C LEU A 341 0.34 0.39 -32.46
N ALA A 342 1.03 -0.68 -32.85
CA ALA A 342 1.74 -0.80 -34.12
C ALA A 342 1.69 -2.28 -34.59
N TYR A 343 2.46 -2.64 -35.62
CA TYR A 343 2.48 -4.00 -36.15
C TYR A 343 2.93 -5.04 -35.11
N ASP A 344 4.02 -4.77 -34.37
CA ASP A 344 4.61 -5.66 -33.35
C ASP A 344 4.51 -5.11 -31.91
N VAL A 345 3.72 -4.05 -31.71
CA VAL A 345 3.49 -3.41 -30.41
C VAL A 345 2.03 -3.58 -29.99
N GLY A 346 1.74 -4.68 -29.27
CA GLY A 346 0.42 -4.98 -28.73
C GLY A 346 0.11 -4.27 -27.41
N ILE A 347 -1.10 -4.45 -26.89
CA ILE A 347 -1.54 -3.92 -25.57
C ILE A 347 -2.33 -4.94 -24.76
N PRO A 348 -2.36 -4.86 -23.41
CA PRO A 348 -3.05 -5.84 -22.57
C PRO A 348 -4.57 -5.57 -22.47
N TYR A 349 -5.20 -5.17 -23.58
CA TYR A 349 -6.63 -4.84 -23.60
C TYR A 349 -7.32 -5.26 -24.90
N LEU A 350 -8.62 -5.59 -24.80
CA LEU A 350 -9.54 -5.66 -25.93
C LEU A 350 -10.60 -4.56 -25.84
N GLY A 351 -11.08 -4.09 -26.98
CA GLY A 351 -12.32 -3.31 -27.09
C GLY A 351 -13.53 -4.24 -27.19
N VAL A 352 -14.72 -3.75 -26.80
CA VAL A 352 -15.96 -4.54 -26.83
C VAL A 352 -17.11 -3.70 -27.39
N ILE A 353 -17.89 -4.27 -28.30
CA ILE A 353 -19.21 -3.78 -28.68
C ILE A 353 -20.22 -4.53 -27.80
N GLU A 354 -20.79 -3.82 -26.82
CA GLU A 354 -21.63 -4.42 -25.78
C GLU A 354 -23.00 -4.86 -26.32
N ASN A 355 -23.58 -4.09 -27.26
CA ASN A 355 -24.92 -4.32 -27.79
C ASN A 355 -24.92 -4.39 -29.32
N PRO A 356 -24.28 -5.41 -29.94
CA PRO A 356 -24.05 -5.42 -31.39
C PRO A 356 -25.31 -5.49 -32.26
N ASN A 357 -26.47 -5.76 -31.66
CA ASN A 357 -27.77 -5.73 -32.33
C ASN A 357 -28.41 -4.33 -32.38
N ASN A 358 -27.79 -3.31 -31.75
CA ASN A 358 -28.33 -1.96 -31.70
C ASN A 358 -27.65 -1.03 -32.72
N SER A 359 -28.42 -0.10 -33.27
CA SER A 359 -27.92 0.85 -34.27
C SER A 359 -27.10 1.99 -33.65
N GLY A 360 -26.02 2.37 -34.33
CA GLY A 360 -25.16 3.49 -34.02
C GLY A 360 -24.57 3.43 -32.62
N VAL A 361 -24.58 4.56 -31.92
CA VAL A 361 -24.03 4.69 -30.55
C VAL A 361 -24.72 3.78 -29.53
N ALA A 362 -25.95 3.34 -29.78
CA ALA A 362 -26.66 2.40 -28.90
C ALA A 362 -26.03 0.99 -28.92
N SER A 363 -25.14 0.70 -29.88
CA SER A 363 -24.26 -0.47 -29.84
C SER A 363 -23.25 -0.46 -28.70
N ASN A 364 -23.03 0.72 -28.08
CA ASN A 364 -22.27 0.91 -26.85
C ASN A 364 -20.86 0.31 -26.92
N TYR A 365 -20.06 0.74 -27.89
CA TYR A 365 -18.64 0.38 -27.94
C TYR A 365 -17.89 0.93 -26.71
N LYS A 366 -17.09 0.06 -26.10
CA LYS A 366 -16.21 0.34 -24.96
C LYS A 366 -14.76 0.06 -25.38
N ASP A 367 -13.96 1.13 -25.44
CA ASP A 367 -12.52 1.00 -25.66
C ASP A 367 -11.83 0.44 -24.41
N LYS A 368 -10.83 -0.43 -24.60
CA LYS A 368 -10.08 -1.10 -23.52
C LYS A 368 -10.97 -1.75 -22.43
N ALA A 369 -12.11 -2.31 -22.82
CA ALA A 369 -13.12 -2.84 -21.91
C ALA A 369 -12.66 -4.08 -21.13
N VAL A 370 -11.80 -4.92 -21.71
CA VAL A 370 -11.29 -6.14 -21.05
C VAL A 370 -9.80 -6.03 -20.84
N ASN A 371 -9.36 -6.07 -19.58
CA ASN A 371 -7.94 -6.15 -19.20
C ASN A 371 -7.46 -7.60 -19.27
N LEU A 372 -6.43 -7.87 -20.07
CA LEU A 372 -5.89 -9.21 -20.31
C LEU A 372 -4.84 -9.65 -19.27
N GLY A 373 -4.61 -8.86 -18.22
CA GLY A 373 -3.61 -9.15 -17.20
C GLY A 373 -2.20 -9.11 -17.80
N SER A 374 -1.52 -10.27 -17.81
CA SER A 374 -0.19 -10.40 -18.44
C SER A 374 -0.25 -10.72 -19.93
N GLY A 375 -1.42 -11.08 -20.46
CA GLY A 375 -1.62 -11.34 -21.88
C GLY A 375 -1.59 -10.06 -22.71
N ILE A 376 -1.15 -10.18 -23.97
CA ILE A 376 -1.07 -9.07 -24.91
C ILE A 376 -1.95 -9.34 -26.13
N SER A 377 -2.87 -8.42 -26.43
CA SER A 377 -3.56 -8.35 -27.71
C SER A 377 -2.63 -7.77 -28.77
N TYR A 378 -2.59 -8.42 -29.93
CA TYR A 378 -2.01 -7.85 -31.15
C TYR A 378 -3.15 -7.57 -32.14
N GLN A 379 -3.08 -8.09 -33.37
CA GLN A 379 -4.01 -7.75 -34.45
C GLN A 379 -5.09 -8.81 -34.66
N GLY A 380 -4.89 -10.06 -34.24
CA GLY A 380 -5.82 -11.17 -34.52
C GLY A 380 -6.57 -11.73 -33.31
N LEU A 381 -7.71 -12.35 -33.62
CA LEU A 381 -8.60 -13.10 -32.73
C LEU A 381 -8.93 -14.44 -33.43
N PRO A 382 -9.25 -15.50 -32.68
CA PRO A 382 -9.46 -16.82 -33.27
C PRO A 382 -10.77 -16.84 -34.08
N PRO A 383 -10.75 -17.24 -35.37
CA PRO A 383 -11.96 -17.41 -36.15
C PRO A 383 -12.65 -18.73 -35.78
N PHE A 384 -13.98 -18.72 -35.84
CA PHE A 384 -14.83 -19.88 -35.58
C PHE A 384 -15.76 -20.16 -36.76
N ASN A 385 -16.43 -21.31 -36.71
CA ASN A 385 -17.62 -21.53 -37.50
C ASN A 385 -18.71 -20.55 -37.05
N GLN A 386 -19.12 -19.64 -37.93
CA GLN A 386 -20.01 -18.53 -37.57
C GLN A 386 -21.42 -18.99 -37.18
N SER A 387 -21.82 -20.18 -37.59
CA SER A 387 -23.10 -20.76 -37.20
C SER A 387 -23.19 -21.10 -35.70
N LEU A 388 -22.06 -21.13 -34.98
CA LEU A 388 -22.04 -21.24 -33.51
C LEU A 388 -22.62 -20.00 -32.80
N PHE A 389 -22.85 -18.91 -33.53
CA PHE A 389 -23.37 -17.65 -32.98
C PHE A 389 -24.77 -17.30 -33.52
N ASN A 390 -25.45 -18.23 -34.18
CA ASN A 390 -26.80 -18.04 -34.75
C ASN A 390 -27.91 -18.39 -33.75
N GLU A 391 -27.77 -17.94 -32.50
CA GLU A 391 -28.75 -18.16 -31.41
C GLU A 391 -29.68 -16.95 -31.25
N LEU A 392 -30.94 -17.20 -30.86
CA LEU A 392 -31.95 -16.17 -30.63
C LEU A 392 -31.87 -15.64 -29.19
N ASP A 393 -31.84 -14.31 -29.03
CA ASP A 393 -32.08 -13.67 -27.73
C ASP A 393 -33.57 -13.67 -27.41
N ILE A 394 -33.97 -14.56 -26.51
CA ILE A 394 -35.34 -14.70 -26.03
C ILE A 394 -35.59 -14.03 -24.68
N ILE A 395 -34.54 -13.51 -24.03
CA ILE A 395 -34.67 -12.79 -22.76
C ILE A 395 -34.99 -11.33 -23.05
N GLN A 396 -34.29 -10.68 -23.98
CA GLN A 396 -34.55 -9.30 -24.41
C GLN A 396 -34.53 -8.25 -23.26
N ASN A 397 -33.70 -8.46 -22.23
CA ASN A 397 -33.51 -7.49 -21.13
C ASN A 397 -32.35 -6.50 -21.38
N ASN A 398 -31.59 -6.67 -22.47
CA ASN A 398 -30.34 -5.93 -22.75
C ASN A 398 -29.22 -6.12 -21.72
N GLU A 399 -29.31 -7.11 -20.84
CA GLU A 399 -28.27 -7.43 -19.85
C GLU A 399 -27.57 -8.74 -20.21
N ASP A 400 -28.34 -9.78 -20.49
CA ASP A 400 -27.84 -11.12 -20.79
C ASP A 400 -28.84 -11.86 -21.69
N THR A 401 -28.33 -12.48 -22.75
CA THR A 401 -29.15 -13.18 -23.76
C THR A 401 -29.39 -14.64 -23.41
N LYS A 402 -28.75 -15.16 -22.36
CA LYS A 402 -28.80 -16.57 -21.92
C LYS A 402 -29.20 -16.75 -20.47
N LYS A 403 -28.91 -15.80 -19.57
CA LYS A 403 -29.19 -15.95 -18.13
C LYS A 403 -30.15 -14.89 -17.64
N LEU A 404 -31.15 -15.30 -16.88
CA LEU A 404 -32.13 -14.40 -16.28
C LEU A 404 -32.23 -14.68 -14.79
N ALA A 405 -31.82 -13.72 -13.96
CA ALA A 405 -32.02 -13.77 -12.52
C ALA A 405 -33.36 -13.10 -12.17
N LEU A 406 -34.18 -13.78 -11.39
CA LEU A 406 -35.47 -13.28 -10.91
C LEU A 406 -35.55 -13.45 -9.39
N CYS A 407 -36.31 -12.59 -8.72
CA CYS A 407 -36.56 -12.69 -7.30
C CYS A 407 -37.83 -13.49 -7.00
N GLU A 408 -37.96 -13.92 -5.75
CA GLU A 408 -39.16 -14.57 -5.25
C GLU A 408 -40.42 -13.74 -5.57
N GLY A 409 -41.39 -14.36 -6.23
CA GLY A 409 -42.63 -13.73 -6.67
C GLY A 409 -42.59 -13.07 -8.05
N ASP A 410 -41.42 -12.95 -8.68
CA ASP A 410 -41.30 -12.33 -9.99
C ASP A 410 -41.95 -13.17 -11.11
N SER A 411 -42.33 -12.46 -12.17
CA SER A 411 -42.78 -13.04 -13.44
C SER A 411 -42.09 -12.33 -14.59
N TYR A 412 -41.84 -13.06 -15.68
CA TYR A 412 -41.14 -12.53 -16.84
C TYR A 412 -41.75 -13.05 -18.15
N ILE A 413 -41.54 -12.34 -19.26
CA ILE A 413 -41.98 -12.77 -20.60
C ILE A 413 -40.75 -13.05 -21.45
N LEU A 414 -40.43 -14.33 -21.65
CA LEU A 414 -39.47 -14.73 -22.68
C LEU A 414 -40.14 -14.56 -24.05
N LYS A 415 -39.45 -13.97 -25.04
CA LYS A 415 -40.05 -13.73 -26.36
C LYS A 415 -39.01 -13.49 -27.44
N TYR A 416 -39.43 -13.74 -28.68
CA TYR A 416 -38.74 -13.29 -29.89
C TYR A 416 -39.70 -12.45 -30.76
N GLU A 417 -39.30 -12.07 -31.97
CA GLU A 417 -40.19 -11.43 -32.95
C GLU A 417 -41.03 -12.47 -33.70
N ALA A 418 -42.25 -12.09 -34.09
CA ALA A 418 -43.12 -12.94 -34.88
C ALA A 418 -42.64 -13.01 -36.34
N VAL A 419 -42.27 -14.20 -36.79
CA VAL A 419 -41.92 -14.50 -38.18
C VAL A 419 -43.16 -15.03 -38.93
N PRO A 420 -43.59 -14.36 -40.02
CA PRO A 420 -44.74 -14.81 -40.81
C PRO A 420 -44.55 -16.23 -41.37
N GLY A 421 -45.52 -17.11 -41.10
CA GLY A 421 -45.50 -18.49 -41.60
C GLY A 421 -44.61 -19.46 -40.82
N ALA A 422 -43.89 -19.01 -39.79
CA ALA A 422 -43.05 -19.86 -38.95
C ALA A 422 -43.85 -20.68 -37.93
N THR A 423 -43.28 -21.79 -37.49
CA THR A 423 -43.76 -22.61 -36.37
C THR A 423 -42.87 -22.38 -35.15
N TYR A 424 -43.49 -22.22 -33.97
CA TYR A 424 -42.78 -22.04 -32.71
C TYR A 424 -42.98 -23.23 -31.78
N SER A 425 -41.95 -23.60 -31.03
CA SER A 425 -42.09 -24.54 -29.91
C SER A 425 -41.19 -24.17 -28.74
N TRP A 426 -41.71 -24.37 -27.53
CA TRP A 426 -40.99 -24.13 -26.28
C TRP A 426 -40.69 -25.43 -25.56
N TYR A 427 -39.56 -25.47 -24.85
CA TYR A 427 -39.12 -26.59 -24.04
C TYR A 427 -38.71 -26.07 -22.67
N LEU A 428 -39.05 -26.82 -21.63
CA LEU A 428 -38.59 -26.60 -20.26
C LEU A 428 -37.78 -27.82 -19.83
N ASN A 429 -36.52 -27.61 -19.47
CA ASN A 429 -35.56 -28.64 -19.07
C ASN A 429 -35.52 -29.80 -20.09
N GLY A 430 -35.50 -29.45 -21.38
CA GLY A 430 -35.47 -30.39 -22.51
C GLY A 430 -36.79 -31.09 -22.84
N THR A 431 -37.87 -30.82 -22.09
CA THR A 431 -39.20 -31.38 -22.38
C THR A 431 -40.06 -30.33 -23.08
N GLN A 432 -40.59 -30.67 -24.26
CA GLN A 432 -41.46 -29.77 -25.01
C GLN A 432 -42.70 -29.42 -24.18
N ILE A 433 -43.10 -28.14 -24.20
CA ILE A 433 -44.35 -27.63 -23.63
C ILE A 433 -45.40 -27.65 -24.76
N PRO A 434 -46.26 -28.69 -24.87
CA PRO A 434 -46.97 -28.96 -26.13
C PRO A 434 -48.04 -27.93 -26.50
N SER A 435 -48.52 -27.13 -25.54
CA SER A 435 -49.54 -26.09 -25.76
C SER A 435 -48.95 -24.73 -26.14
N GLU A 436 -47.64 -24.54 -26.02
CA GLU A 436 -46.99 -23.25 -26.23
C GLU A 436 -46.41 -23.16 -27.64
N THR A 437 -47.20 -22.58 -28.54
CA THR A 437 -46.85 -22.38 -29.96
C THR A 437 -46.77 -20.90 -30.32
N ASN A 438 -46.61 -20.02 -29.34
CA ASN A 438 -46.50 -18.59 -29.56
C ASN A 438 -45.02 -18.16 -29.61
N PHE A 439 -44.75 -16.97 -30.14
CA PHE A 439 -43.41 -16.38 -30.16
C PHE A 439 -43.00 -15.79 -28.80
N PHE A 440 -43.82 -15.95 -27.76
CA PHE A 440 -43.55 -15.56 -26.38
C PHE A 440 -44.05 -16.62 -25.38
N LEU A 441 -43.49 -16.60 -24.18
CA LEU A 441 -43.82 -17.47 -23.05
C LEU A 441 -43.79 -16.65 -21.75
N ASN A 442 -44.89 -16.65 -21.01
CA ASN A 442 -44.93 -16.08 -19.66
C ASN A 442 -44.41 -17.10 -18.66
N ILE A 443 -43.36 -16.74 -17.92
CA ILE A 443 -42.75 -17.56 -16.89
C ILE A 443 -42.97 -16.92 -15.51
N SER A 444 -43.09 -17.76 -14.49
CA SER A 444 -43.28 -17.34 -13.10
C SER A 444 -42.72 -18.38 -12.14
N GLN A 445 -42.41 -17.97 -10.92
CA GLN A 445 -41.87 -18.87 -9.90
C GLN A 445 -42.82 -20.05 -9.63
N LYS A 446 -42.25 -21.25 -9.54
CA LYS A 446 -42.95 -22.48 -9.18
C LYS A 446 -43.22 -22.54 -7.67
N THR A 447 -44.45 -22.85 -7.31
CA THR A 447 -44.86 -23.00 -5.90
C THR A 447 -44.31 -24.29 -5.28
N GLY A 448 -43.91 -24.23 -4.02
CA GLY A 448 -43.46 -25.40 -3.24
C GLY A 448 -42.06 -25.91 -3.56
N VAL A 449 -41.21 -25.11 -4.24
CA VAL A 449 -39.80 -25.42 -4.50
C VAL A 449 -38.91 -24.54 -3.63
N SER A 450 -37.83 -25.10 -3.08
CA SER A 450 -36.83 -24.35 -2.33
C SER A 450 -36.02 -23.45 -3.25
N LEU A 451 -35.80 -22.20 -2.86
CA LEU A 451 -34.94 -21.24 -3.56
C LEU A 451 -33.48 -21.33 -3.06
N PRO A 452 -32.47 -21.08 -3.91
CA PRO A 452 -32.60 -20.82 -5.34
C PRO A 452 -32.80 -22.10 -6.16
N TYR A 453 -33.45 -21.97 -7.32
CA TYR A 453 -33.48 -23.04 -8.33
C TYR A 453 -33.41 -22.45 -9.74
N THR A 454 -32.94 -23.25 -10.69
CA THR A 454 -32.74 -22.87 -12.08
C THR A 454 -33.63 -23.71 -13.01
N GLU A 455 -34.22 -23.06 -14.01
CA GLU A 455 -34.98 -23.67 -15.09
C GLU A 455 -34.38 -23.27 -16.43
N ASN A 456 -34.22 -24.26 -17.32
CA ASN A 456 -33.70 -24.03 -18.67
C ASN A 456 -34.84 -24.02 -19.67
N TYR A 457 -35.07 -22.86 -20.28
CA TYR A 457 -36.02 -22.68 -21.36
C TYR A 457 -35.31 -22.72 -22.71
N GLU A 458 -35.93 -23.36 -23.67
CA GLU A 458 -35.46 -23.40 -25.06
C GLU A 458 -36.63 -23.05 -25.98
N PHE A 459 -36.37 -22.14 -26.92
CA PHE A 459 -37.30 -21.67 -27.92
C PHE A 459 -36.80 -22.11 -29.29
N ARG A 460 -37.66 -22.76 -30.06
CA ARG A 460 -37.36 -23.19 -31.43
C ARG A 460 -38.28 -22.47 -32.40
N LEU A 461 -37.68 -21.93 -33.45
CA LEU A 461 -38.35 -21.25 -34.55
C LEU A 461 -37.99 -21.96 -35.84
N ASP A 462 -38.97 -22.64 -36.45
CA ASP A 462 -38.86 -23.20 -37.79
C ASP A 462 -39.53 -22.24 -38.78
N PRO A 463 -38.78 -21.55 -39.67
CA PRO A 463 -39.36 -20.63 -40.65
C PRO A 463 -40.27 -21.32 -41.68
N ASN A 464 -40.25 -22.66 -41.78
CA ASN A 464 -40.96 -23.46 -42.78
C ASN A 464 -40.56 -23.14 -44.23
N ASP A 465 -39.37 -22.62 -44.46
CA ASP A 465 -38.84 -22.24 -45.79
C ASP A 465 -37.67 -23.12 -46.27
N GLY A 466 -37.28 -24.13 -45.47
CA GLY A 466 -36.16 -25.03 -45.74
C GLY A 466 -34.81 -24.57 -45.18
N SER A 467 -34.74 -23.40 -44.55
CA SER A 467 -33.58 -22.98 -43.75
C SER A 467 -33.49 -23.76 -42.42
N CYS A 468 -32.36 -23.61 -41.72
CA CYS A 468 -32.20 -24.23 -40.41
C CYS A 468 -33.13 -23.58 -39.37
N GLU A 469 -33.68 -24.42 -38.49
CA GLU A 469 -34.37 -23.96 -37.28
C GLU A 469 -33.45 -23.04 -36.47
N LYS A 470 -34.01 -21.93 -35.98
CA LYS A 470 -33.32 -21.01 -35.07
C LYS A 470 -33.69 -21.35 -33.63
N ILE A 471 -32.71 -21.32 -32.74
CA ILE A 471 -32.88 -21.73 -31.35
C ILE A 471 -32.45 -20.60 -30.41
N GLY A 472 -33.27 -20.31 -29.39
CA GLY A 472 -32.92 -19.44 -28.28
C GLY A 472 -32.94 -20.20 -26.95
N TYR A 473 -32.09 -19.80 -26.01
CA TYR A 473 -31.98 -20.43 -24.69
C TYR A 473 -32.09 -19.38 -23.58
N ALA A 474 -32.70 -19.75 -22.46
CA ALA A 474 -32.72 -18.96 -21.23
C ALA A 474 -32.58 -19.85 -19.99
N GLU A 475 -31.48 -19.69 -19.26
CA GLU A 475 -31.22 -20.21 -17.91
C GLU A 475 -31.81 -19.23 -16.89
N VAL A 476 -33.01 -19.53 -16.39
CA VAL A 476 -33.75 -18.67 -15.46
C VAL A 476 -33.52 -19.16 -14.04
N THR A 477 -32.94 -18.33 -13.18
CA THR A 477 -32.73 -18.65 -11.76
C THR A 477 -33.58 -17.75 -10.87
N TYR A 478 -34.40 -18.35 -10.01
CA TYR A 478 -35.16 -17.64 -8.98
C TYR A 478 -34.40 -17.63 -7.66
N TYR A 479 -34.25 -16.47 -7.04
CA TYR A 479 -33.59 -16.29 -5.75
C TYR A 479 -34.56 -15.84 -4.65
N ALA A 480 -34.30 -16.25 -3.41
CA ALA A 480 -35.09 -15.81 -2.26
C ALA A 480 -34.91 -14.31 -2.00
N LEU A 481 -35.94 -13.66 -1.48
CA LEU A 481 -35.76 -12.33 -0.89
C LEU A 481 -34.84 -12.42 0.36
N PRO A 482 -34.09 -11.36 0.68
CA PRO A 482 -33.32 -11.29 1.92
C PRO A 482 -34.21 -11.55 3.15
N VAL A 483 -33.70 -12.34 4.10
CA VAL A 483 -34.32 -12.47 5.42
C VAL A 483 -33.67 -11.43 6.34
N ALA A 484 -34.40 -10.37 6.66
CA ALA A 484 -33.94 -9.30 7.54
C ALA A 484 -34.94 -9.04 8.67
N ASN A 485 -34.49 -8.36 9.72
CA ASN A 485 -35.39 -7.84 10.75
C ASN A 485 -36.27 -6.73 10.16
N GLY A 486 -37.56 -6.74 10.50
CA GLY A 486 -38.58 -5.83 9.93
C GLY A 486 -38.46 -4.36 10.36
N GLY A 487 -37.46 -4.02 11.17
CA GLY A 487 -37.14 -2.65 11.55
C GLY A 487 -36.02 -2.57 12.57
N SER A 488 -35.39 -1.40 12.66
CA SER A 488 -34.36 -1.07 13.65
C SER A 488 -34.64 0.31 14.28
N ARG A 489 -33.93 0.62 15.37
CA ARG A 489 -34.00 1.92 16.06
C ARG A 489 -32.60 2.34 16.48
N LEU A 490 -32.28 3.62 16.26
CA LEU A 490 -31.07 4.26 16.78
C LEU A 490 -31.44 5.40 17.72
N VAL A 491 -30.67 5.52 18.81
CA VAL A 491 -30.81 6.59 19.80
C VAL A 491 -29.52 7.35 19.89
N GLN A 492 -29.59 8.65 19.60
CA GLN A 492 -28.43 9.53 19.68
C GLN A 492 -28.64 10.64 20.70
N CYS A 493 -27.56 11.05 21.36
CA CYS A 493 -27.61 12.20 22.24
C CYS A 493 -27.76 13.48 21.43
N GLU A 494 -28.45 14.46 21.99
CA GLU A 494 -28.50 15.81 21.44
C GLU A 494 -27.10 16.45 21.46
N ASP A 495 -26.76 17.21 20.42
CA ASP A 495 -25.51 17.99 20.36
C ASP A 495 -25.53 19.07 21.46
N ALA A 496 -24.48 19.16 22.27
CA ALA A 496 -24.41 20.10 23.39
C ALA A 496 -24.45 21.57 22.94
N ALA A 497 -24.14 21.88 21.68
CA ALA A 497 -24.18 23.23 21.14
C ALA A 497 -25.62 23.77 20.99
N ASN A 498 -26.60 22.92 20.69
CA ASN A 498 -27.98 23.34 20.37
C ASN A 498 -29.01 22.36 20.94
N ALA A 499 -29.82 22.82 21.89
CA ALA A 499 -30.96 22.05 22.42
C ALA A 499 -32.21 22.18 21.50
N ASP A 500 -32.07 21.80 20.23
CA ASP A 500 -33.12 21.90 19.19
C ASP A 500 -33.76 20.55 18.81
N GLY A 501 -33.34 19.46 19.45
CA GLY A 501 -33.79 18.09 19.25
C GLY A 501 -33.22 17.42 18.00
N LEU A 502 -32.16 17.98 17.41
CA LEU A 502 -31.44 17.39 16.27
C LEU A 502 -30.09 16.83 16.71
N SER A 503 -29.59 15.87 15.94
CA SER A 503 -28.30 15.22 16.16
C SER A 503 -27.80 14.56 14.88
N VAL A 504 -26.50 14.29 14.82
CA VAL A 504 -25.88 13.55 13.73
C VAL A 504 -25.82 12.06 14.06
N PHE A 505 -26.29 11.23 13.14
CA PHE A 505 -26.35 9.79 13.29
C PHE A 505 -25.30 9.08 12.43
N ASN A 506 -24.76 8.00 12.98
CA ASN A 506 -24.13 6.95 12.21
C ASN A 506 -25.17 5.85 11.95
N LEU A 507 -25.82 5.90 10.79
CA LEU A 507 -26.87 4.95 10.40
C LEU A 507 -26.34 3.51 10.25
N SER A 508 -25.03 3.33 10.02
CA SER A 508 -24.44 1.99 9.86
C SER A 508 -24.49 1.15 11.14
N GLU A 509 -24.72 1.77 12.30
CA GLU A 509 -25.00 1.06 13.56
C GLU A 509 -26.24 0.17 13.46
N ALA A 510 -27.17 0.48 12.56
CA ALA A 510 -28.35 -0.35 12.32
C ALA A 510 -28.08 -1.54 11.37
N ASP A 511 -26.92 -1.62 10.72
CA ASP A 511 -26.61 -2.64 9.71
C ASP A 511 -26.66 -4.05 10.30
N GLU A 512 -26.03 -4.27 11.46
CA GLU A 512 -26.01 -5.60 12.10
C GLU A 512 -27.44 -6.09 12.41
N ALA A 513 -28.30 -5.18 12.85
CA ALA A 513 -29.70 -5.49 13.11
C ALA A 513 -30.44 -5.89 11.83
N PHE A 514 -30.21 -5.21 10.71
CA PHE A 514 -30.83 -5.56 9.43
C PHE A 514 -30.23 -6.81 8.79
N GLN A 515 -28.93 -7.05 8.98
CA GLN A 515 -28.24 -8.24 8.46
C GLN A 515 -28.75 -9.53 9.10
N ALA A 516 -29.23 -9.48 10.35
CA ALA A 516 -29.76 -10.64 11.06
C ALA A 516 -28.80 -11.86 11.05
N GLY A 517 -27.48 -11.59 11.04
CA GLY A 517 -26.41 -12.59 10.99
C GLY A 517 -25.92 -12.97 9.59
N ASP A 518 -26.47 -12.41 8.51
CA ASP A 518 -25.92 -12.57 7.16
C ASP A 518 -25.07 -11.34 6.76
N PRO A 519 -23.72 -11.45 6.82
CA PRO A 519 -22.83 -10.35 6.50
C PRO A 519 -22.77 -10.01 4.99
N ASN A 520 -23.40 -10.82 4.13
CA ASN A 520 -23.40 -10.59 2.68
C ASN A 520 -24.54 -9.68 2.23
N LEU A 521 -25.43 -9.26 3.14
CA LEU A 521 -26.47 -8.29 2.84
C LEU A 521 -25.87 -6.88 2.77
N VAL A 522 -26.21 -6.17 1.70
CA VAL A 522 -25.83 -4.76 1.49
C VAL A 522 -26.99 -3.87 1.89
N ILE A 523 -26.73 -2.88 2.74
CA ILE A 523 -27.72 -1.96 3.27
C ILE A 523 -27.45 -0.55 2.75
N THR A 524 -28.50 0.10 2.25
CA THR A 524 -28.48 1.54 1.93
C THR A 524 -29.68 2.24 2.55
N TYR A 525 -29.53 3.49 2.96
CA TYR A 525 -30.56 4.24 3.65
C TYR A 525 -31.22 5.28 2.73
N HIS A 526 -32.54 5.46 2.86
CA HIS A 526 -33.33 6.31 1.99
C HIS A 526 -34.39 7.10 2.78
N PRO A 527 -34.79 8.31 2.31
CA PRO A 527 -35.79 9.12 3.01
C PRO A 527 -37.22 8.57 2.99
N SER A 528 -37.54 7.64 2.08
CA SER A 528 -38.88 7.06 1.96
C SER A 528 -38.85 5.61 1.46
N PHE A 529 -39.93 4.87 1.75
CA PHE A 529 -40.09 3.48 1.32
C PHE A 529 -39.97 3.31 -0.21
N THR A 530 -40.61 4.20 -0.97
CA THR A 530 -40.56 4.15 -2.45
C THR A 530 -39.15 4.34 -2.97
N GLN A 531 -38.39 5.29 -2.39
CA GLN A 531 -36.99 5.52 -2.77
C GLN A 531 -36.10 4.33 -2.43
N ALA A 532 -36.34 3.67 -1.29
CA ALA A 532 -35.62 2.45 -0.90
C ALA A 532 -35.87 1.30 -1.90
N ILE A 533 -37.12 1.04 -2.28
CA ILE A 533 -37.45 -0.01 -3.27
C ILE A 533 -36.79 0.28 -4.63
N LEU A 534 -36.83 1.53 -5.08
CA LEU A 534 -36.23 1.93 -6.37
C LEU A 534 -34.69 2.06 -6.30
N GLY A 535 -34.10 2.12 -5.11
CA GLY A 535 -32.66 2.35 -4.93
C GLY A 535 -32.19 3.72 -5.37
N ILE A 536 -33.01 4.76 -5.16
CA ILE A 536 -32.69 6.15 -5.55
C ILE A 536 -32.53 7.05 -4.31
N ASP A 537 -31.81 8.16 -4.43
CA ASP A 537 -31.58 9.13 -3.35
C ASP A 537 -31.00 8.50 -2.07
N ALA A 538 -29.96 7.67 -2.21
CA ALA A 538 -29.28 7.06 -1.07
C ALA A 538 -28.64 8.13 -0.16
N ILE A 539 -28.76 7.92 1.15
CA ILE A 539 -28.23 8.77 2.21
C ILE A 539 -26.83 8.27 2.59
N ASP A 540 -25.91 9.20 2.85
CA ASP A 540 -24.62 8.86 3.46
C ASP A 540 -24.87 8.33 4.88
N PRO A 541 -24.52 7.06 5.18
CA PRO A 541 -24.80 6.49 6.49
C PRO A 541 -24.03 7.19 7.62
N ILE A 542 -22.93 7.89 7.35
CA ILE A 542 -22.12 8.52 8.40
C ILE A 542 -22.39 10.02 8.46
N GLY A 543 -22.93 10.50 9.58
CA GLY A 543 -23.13 11.92 9.81
C GLY A 543 -24.44 12.49 9.27
N TYR A 544 -25.45 11.64 9.08
CA TYR A 544 -26.80 12.08 8.72
C TYR A 544 -27.43 12.85 9.87
N GLU A 545 -27.82 14.10 9.64
CA GLU A 545 -28.58 14.90 10.60
C GLU A 545 -30.08 14.67 10.41
N ASN A 546 -30.78 14.32 11.48
CA ASN A 546 -32.22 14.15 11.46
C ASN A 546 -32.94 15.48 11.22
N LYS A 547 -34.15 15.43 10.67
CA LYS A 547 -34.99 16.61 10.38
C LYS A 547 -36.04 16.88 11.47
N SER A 548 -36.24 15.92 12.36
CA SER A 548 -37.14 16.04 13.51
C SER A 548 -36.69 15.12 14.64
N PRO A 549 -36.97 15.44 15.93
CA PRO A 549 -36.51 14.66 17.08
C PRO A 549 -36.85 13.17 17.06
N SER A 550 -37.89 12.80 16.31
CA SER A 550 -38.13 11.45 15.85
C SER A 550 -38.32 11.47 14.34
N GLU A 551 -37.57 10.63 13.61
CA GLU A 551 -37.63 10.51 12.15
C GLU A 551 -37.63 9.03 11.74
N ILE A 552 -38.29 8.71 10.62
CA ILE A 552 -38.29 7.37 10.05
C ILE A 552 -37.58 7.43 8.69
N LEU A 553 -36.49 6.69 8.57
CA LEU A 553 -35.83 6.38 7.31
C LEU A 553 -36.14 4.96 6.87
N TYR A 554 -35.71 4.58 5.68
CA TYR A 554 -35.91 3.24 5.14
C TYR A 554 -34.59 2.64 4.65
N ALA A 555 -34.28 1.45 5.16
CA ALA A 555 -33.14 0.64 4.73
C ALA A 555 -33.56 -0.24 3.54
N LYS A 556 -32.87 -0.12 2.40
CA LYS A 556 -32.90 -1.11 1.32
C LYS A 556 -31.86 -2.18 1.64
N ILE A 557 -32.32 -3.42 1.77
CA ILE A 557 -31.48 -4.56 2.14
C ILE A 557 -31.41 -5.47 0.92
N THR A 558 -30.22 -5.69 0.39
CA THR A 558 -30.00 -6.40 -0.89
C THR A 558 -29.08 -7.59 -0.67
N ASN A 559 -29.47 -8.77 -1.17
CA ASN A 559 -28.61 -9.95 -1.13
C ASN A 559 -27.64 -9.99 -2.33
N PRO A 560 -26.63 -10.88 -2.34
CA PRO A 560 -25.69 -11.00 -3.45
C PRO A 560 -26.32 -11.35 -4.80
N ALA A 561 -27.55 -11.87 -4.81
CA ALA A 561 -28.28 -12.17 -6.04
C ALA A 561 -29.02 -10.95 -6.63
N GLY A 562 -28.99 -9.79 -5.95
CA GLY A 562 -29.65 -8.55 -6.37
C GLY A 562 -31.08 -8.39 -5.89
N CYS A 563 -31.62 -9.38 -5.15
CA CYS A 563 -32.97 -9.28 -4.58
C CYS A 563 -32.96 -8.40 -3.34
N SER A 564 -33.97 -7.52 -3.23
CA SER A 564 -34.01 -6.53 -2.17
C SER A 564 -35.39 -6.36 -1.54
N ILE A 565 -35.37 -5.98 -0.26
CA ILE A 565 -36.54 -5.56 0.51
C ILE A 565 -36.27 -4.19 1.15
N ALA A 566 -37.33 -3.53 1.60
CA ALA A 566 -37.23 -2.28 2.36
C ALA A 566 -37.79 -2.45 3.78
N ALA A 567 -37.06 -1.97 4.79
CA ALA A 567 -37.45 -1.98 6.19
C ALA A 567 -37.30 -0.59 6.83
N ALA A 568 -38.05 -0.31 7.90
CA ALA A 568 -38.03 1.00 8.55
C ALA A 568 -36.88 1.12 9.57
N LEU A 569 -36.20 2.27 9.59
CA LEU A 569 -35.23 2.68 10.60
C LEU A 569 -35.78 3.88 11.38
N ASN A 570 -35.98 3.73 12.68
CA ASN A 570 -36.47 4.81 13.54
C ASN A 570 -35.29 5.53 14.21
N LEU A 571 -35.15 6.83 13.96
CA LEU A 571 -34.19 7.69 14.64
C LEU A 571 -34.87 8.39 15.81
N SER A 572 -34.19 8.50 16.94
CA SER A 572 -34.64 9.27 18.10
C SER A 572 -33.50 9.98 18.80
N VAL A 573 -33.71 11.23 19.20
CA VAL A 573 -32.73 12.03 19.94
C VAL A 573 -33.07 12.03 21.45
N SER A 574 -32.07 11.79 22.30
CA SER A 574 -32.18 11.82 23.76
C SER A 574 -31.62 13.14 24.31
N SER A 575 -32.44 13.88 25.07
CA SER A 575 -32.09 15.14 25.72
C SER A 575 -31.67 14.94 27.17
N THR A 576 -30.53 14.30 27.37
CA THR A 576 -29.96 14.07 28.71
C THR A 576 -28.93 15.15 29.02
N ALA A 577 -28.93 15.68 30.25
CA ALA A 577 -28.00 16.75 30.63
C ALA A 577 -26.54 16.25 30.62
N ALA A 578 -25.70 16.86 29.78
CA ALA A 578 -24.26 16.67 29.78
C ALA A 578 -23.66 17.11 31.13
N SER A 579 -22.68 16.34 31.63
CA SER A 579 -21.86 16.72 32.78
C SER A 579 -20.46 17.12 32.32
N SER A 580 -19.65 17.70 33.22
CA SER A 580 -18.23 17.93 32.97
C SER A 580 -17.38 17.29 34.07
N GLY A 581 -16.20 16.80 33.69
CA GLY A 581 -15.24 16.19 34.61
C GLY A 581 -13.82 16.75 34.43
N LEU A 582 -12.96 16.44 35.39
CA LEU A 582 -11.55 16.85 35.40
C LEU A 582 -10.67 15.68 35.86
N LEU A 583 -9.59 15.43 35.12
CA LEU A 583 -8.46 14.62 35.58
C LEU A 583 -7.19 15.47 35.62
N GLU A 584 -6.46 15.35 36.72
CA GLU A 584 -5.22 16.07 36.95
C GLU A 584 -4.05 15.11 37.11
N ASN A 585 -2.91 15.40 36.46
CA ASN A 585 -1.69 14.62 36.67
C ASN A 585 -0.43 15.50 36.60
N CYS A 586 0.65 15.08 37.25
CA CYS A 586 1.90 15.83 37.27
C CYS A 586 2.71 15.66 35.99
N ASP A 587 3.40 16.71 35.58
CA ASP A 587 4.37 16.67 34.49
C ASP A 587 5.73 16.19 34.98
N LEU A 588 5.99 14.89 34.88
CA LEU A 588 7.24 14.29 35.33
C LEU A 588 8.44 14.63 34.42
N SER A 589 8.19 15.25 33.27
CA SER A 589 9.17 15.48 32.21
C SER A 589 9.41 16.97 31.90
N ASP A 590 8.61 17.85 32.51
CA ASP A 590 8.56 19.29 32.28
C ASP A 590 8.33 19.67 30.79
N THR A 591 7.49 18.88 30.09
CA THR A 591 7.13 19.07 28.67
C THR A 591 5.72 19.61 28.44
N GLY A 592 4.88 19.65 29.48
CA GLY A 592 3.44 19.91 29.47
C GLY A 592 2.59 18.72 29.02
N PHE A 593 3.14 17.51 29.04
CA PHE A 593 2.44 16.26 28.70
C PHE A 593 2.47 15.28 29.87
N SER A 594 1.35 14.57 30.09
CA SER A 594 1.24 13.51 31.09
C SER A 594 0.28 12.41 30.62
N GLU A 595 0.51 11.17 31.06
CA GLU A 595 -0.40 10.05 30.79
C GLU A 595 -1.53 10.06 31.83
N PHE A 596 -2.77 9.99 31.37
CA PHE A 596 -3.97 9.90 32.20
C PHE A 596 -4.59 8.51 32.08
N ASN A 597 -5.11 7.98 33.19
CA ASN A 597 -5.99 6.81 33.18
C ASN A 597 -7.44 7.30 33.12
N LEU A 598 -8.04 7.26 31.93
CA LEU A 598 -9.36 7.85 31.70
C LEU A 598 -10.47 7.19 32.52
N ARG A 599 -10.29 5.92 32.92
CA ARG A 599 -11.23 5.21 33.82
C ARG A 599 -11.41 5.88 35.18
N ASP A 600 -10.46 6.69 35.60
CA ASP A 600 -10.58 7.44 36.87
C ASP A 600 -11.71 8.49 36.78
N ALA A 601 -12.16 8.84 35.57
CA ALA A 601 -13.29 9.72 35.33
C ALA A 601 -14.63 8.99 35.14
N ASP A 602 -14.68 7.65 34.99
CA ASP A 602 -15.92 6.89 34.69
C ASP A 602 -17.07 7.26 35.65
N SER A 603 -16.79 7.29 36.95
CA SER A 603 -17.80 7.63 37.97
C SER A 603 -18.33 9.07 37.86
N GLN A 604 -17.49 10.00 37.39
CA GLN A 604 -17.89 11.39 37.13
C GLN A 604 -18.79 11.46 35.89
N MET A 605 -18.45 10.71 34.83
CA MET A 605 -19.18 10.72 33.55
C MET A 605 -20.54 10.02 33.66
N ILE A 606 -20.62 8.92 34.41
CA ILE A 606 -21.87 8.16 34.64
C ILE A 606 -22.83 8.93 35.54
N GLY A 607 -22.31 9.73 36.48
CA GLY A 607 -23.10 10.50 37.43
C GLY A 607 -24.06 9.63 38.25
N ALA A 608 -25.32 10.05 38.37
CA ALA A 608 -26.36 9.33 39.11
C ALA A 608 -27.14 8.28 38.26
N SER A 609 -26.63 7.92 37.08
CA SER A 609 -27.33 7.01 36.17
C SER A 609 -27.46 5.59 36.73
N THR A 610 -28.63 4.98 36.55
CA THR A 610 -28.90 3.59 36.94
C THR A 610 -28.81 2.68 35.71
N GLY A 611 -28.01 1.61 35.74
CA GLY A 611 -27.97 0.63 34.64
C GLY A 611 -26.60 0.03 34.30
N ALA A 612 -25.52 0.46 34.96
CA ALA A 612 -24.13 0.11 34.61
C ALA A 612 -23.80 0.40 33.13
N PRO A 613 -23.93 1.66 32.67
CA PRO A 613 -23.60 2.03 31.29
C PRO A 613 -22.09 1.91 31.03
N ASP A 614 -21.74 1.69 29.78
CA ASP A 614 -20.36 1.72 29.30
C ASP A 614 -19.94 3.18 29.03
N VAL A 615 -18.64 3.47 29.20
CA VAL A 615 -18.05 4.79 28.96
C VAL A 615 -16.91 4.67 27.97
N PHE A 616 -17.02 5.42 26.87
CA PHE A 616 -16.00 5.52 25.83
C PHE A 616 -15.55 6.96 25.69
N TYR A 617 -14.27 7.18 25.38
CA TYR A 617 -13.67 8.50 25.32
C TYR A 617 -13.25 8.83 23.89
N TYR A 618 -13.55 10.04 23.43
CA TYR A 618 -13.28 10.51 22.07
C TYR A 618 -12.59 11.86 22.09
N LEU A 619 -11.82 12.15 21.05
CA LEU A 619 -11.15 13.45 20.89
C LEU A 619 -12.13 14.62 20.76
N THR A 620 -13.21 14.44 19.99
CA THR A 620 -14.23 15.47 19.77
C THR A 620 -15.62 14.97 20.10
N GLU A 621 -16.55 15.91 20.33
CA GLU A 621 -17.97 15.62 20.53
C GLU A 621 -18.57 14.94 19.30
N ARG A 622 -18.22 15.40 18.09
CA ARG A 622 -18.67 14.77 16.85
C ARG A 622 -18.17 13.33 16.73
N GLY A 623 -16.92 13.06 17.14
CA GLY A 623 -16.38 11.70 17.22
C GLY A 623 -17.20 10.83 18.16
N ALA A 624 -17.62 11.36 19.32
CA ALA A 624 -18.50 10.67 20.26
C ALA A 624 -19.93 10.47 19.74
N LEU A 625 -20.48 11.43 18.96
CA LEU A 625 -21.81 11.30 18.35
C LEU A 625 -21.83 10.25 17.24
N LEU A 626 -20.76 10.13 16.46
CA LEU A 626 -20.67 9.18 15.33
C LEU A 626 -19.98 7.86 15.68
N GLU A 627 -19.51 7.73 16.92
CA GLU A 627 -18.69 6.62 17.39
C GLU A 627 -17.46 6.37 16.49
N ASP A 628 -16.80 7.45 16.03
CA ASP A 628 -15.70 7.35 15.07
C ASP A 628 -14.50 6.58 15.67
N PRO A 629 -14.14 5.41 15.12
CA PRO A 629 -13.05 4.61 15.65
C PRO A 629 -11.68 5.30 15.54
N ASN A 630 -11.52 6.31 14.68
CA ASN A 630 -10.28 7.09 14.58
C ASN A 630 -10.17 8.16 15.66
N GLU A 631 -11.28 8.53 16.30
CA GLU A 631 -11.31 9.49 17.40
C GLU A 631 -11.37 8.81 18.77
N LEU A 632 -11.68 7.51 18.82
CA LEU A 632 -11.72 6.72 20.03
C LEU A 632 -10.35 6.68 20.73
N LEU A 633 -10.35 7.03 22.01
CA LEU A 633 -9.16 7.14 22.84
C LEU A 633 -8.91 5.88 23.67
N PRO A 634 -7.64 5.44 23.81
CA PRO A 634 -7.30 4.36 24.72
C PRO A 634 -7.47 4.80 26.18
N ILE A 635 -7.71 3.83 27.08
CA ILE A 635 -7.86 4.09 28.52
C ILE A 635 -6.63 4.79 29.13
N ARG A 636 -5.42 4.48 28.64
CA ARG A 636 -4.20 5.21 28.97
C ARG A 636 -3.91 6.18 27.84
N TYR A 637 -4.15 7.46 28.09
CA TYR A 637 -4.06 8.50 27.08
C TYR A 637 -3.14 9.63 27.54
N THR A 638 -2.19 10.01 26.69
CA THR A 638 -1.37 11.20 26.88
C THR A 638 -2.02 12.35 26.14
N ASN A 639 -2.17 13.49 26.82
CA ASN A 639 -2.73 14.69 26.20
C ASN A 639 -1.92 15.10 24.94
N ALA A 640 -2.61 15.53 23.90
CA ALA A 640 -2.01 16.02 22.65
C ALA A 640 -1.77 17.55 22.67
N THR A 641 -2.47 18.28 23.53
CA THR A 641 -2.30 19.73 23.72
C THR A 641 -1.57 20.01 25.01
N GLN A 642 -0.48 20.77 24.94
CA GLN A 642 0.38 21.07 26.08
C GLN A 642 -0.43 21.73 27.23
N ASN A 643 -0.21 21.26 28.46
CA ASN A 643 -0.80 21.72 29.72
C ASN A 643 -2.29 21.44 29.92
N PHE A 644 -3.11 21.46 28.86
CA PHE A 644 -4.56 21.35 28.96
C PHE A 644 -5.19 20.80 27.68
N GLN A 645 -6.09 19.82 27.80
CA GLN A 645 -6.89 19.31 26.69
C GLN A 645 -8.28 18.90 27.15
N THR A 646 -9.32 19.32 26.43
CA THR A 646 -10.68 18.77 26.58
C THR A 646 -10.89 17.59 25.63
N ILE A 647 -11.46 16.50 26.14
CA ILE A 647 -11.93 15.33 25.39
C ILE A 647 -13.41 15.06 25.75
N TYR A 648 -14.05 14.08 25.14
CA TYR A 648 -15.49 13.82 25.32
C TYR A 648 -15.75 12.37 25.71
N ALA A 649 -16.58 12.15 26.73
CA ALA A 649 -17.03 10.84 27.18
C ALA A 649 -18.44 10.56 26.66
N ARG A 650 -18.59 9.49 25.88
CA ARG A 650 -19.88 8.90 25.50
C ARG A 650 -20.28 7.88 26.56
N VAL A 651 -21.45 8.06 27.13
CA VAL A 651 -22.08 7.13 28.07
C VAL A 651 -23.24 6.46 27.33
N GLU A 652 -23.22 5.14 27.24
CA GLU A 652 -24.20 4.39 26.45
C GLU A 652 -24.65 3.09 27.11
N ASN A 653 -25.75 2.54 26.61
CA ASN A 653 -26.24 1.21 27.00
C ASN A 653 -26.75 0.49 25.76
N ALA A 654 -26.06 -0.57 25.36
CA ALA A 654 -26.36 -1.31 24.12
C ALA A 654 -26.49 -0.37 22.91
N ASN A 655 -25.51 0.54 22.74
CA ASN A 655 -25.42 1.55 21.67
C ASN A 655 -26.48 2.68 21.73
N ASP A 656 -27.45 2.62 22.64
CA ASP A 656 -28.34 3.76 22.87
C ASP A 656 -27.57 4.84 23.64
N CYS A 657 -27.35 5.99 22.99
CA CYS A 657 -26.63 7.10 23.60
C CYS A 657 -27.42 7.65 24.80
N TYR A 658 -26.79 7.64 25.97
CA TYR A 658 -27.37 8.16 27.19
C TYR A 658 -26.91 9.59 27.47
N ALA A 659 -25.60 9.88 27.38
CA ALA A 659 -25.08 11.24 27.51
C ALA A 659 -23.72 11.38 26.81
N ILE A 660 -23.39 12.59 26.35
CA ILE A 660 -22.04 12.97 25.96
C ILE A 660 -21.60 14.10 26.90
N SER A 661 -20.46 13.92 27.56
CA SER A 661 -19.94 14.83 28.60
C SER A 661 -18.51 15.25 28.27
N SER A 662 -18.10 16.47 28.62
CA SER A 662 -16.72 16.92 28.42
C SER A 662 -15.83 16.48 29.58
N LEU A 663 -14.60 16.08 29.30
CA LEU A 663 -13.57 15.76 30.28
C LEU A 663 -12.31 16.57 30.03
N ASP A 664 -11.93 17.40 30.99
CA ASP A 664 -10.70 18.17 30.94
C ASP A 664 -9.52 17.36 31.50
N LEU A 665 -8.43 17.32 30.75
CA LEU A 665 -7.14 16.76 31.13
C LEU A 665 -6.19 17.90 31.46
N GLN A 666 -5.85 18.06 32.73
CA GLN A 666 -4.99 19.13 33.22
C GLN A 666 -3.64 18.58 33.68
N VAL A 667 -2.56 19.11 33.09
CA VAL A 667 -1.18 18.74 33.46
C VAL A 667 -0.63 19.78 34.43
N ASN A 668 -0.33 19.34 35.65
CA ASN A 668 0.20 20.17 36.72
C ASN A 668 1.74 20.20 36.68
N THR A 669 2.33 21.41 36.64
CA THR A 669 3.78 21.60 36.62
C THR A 669 4.41 21.23 37.96
N ARG A 670 5.68 20.82 37.94
CA ARG A 670 6.45 20.55 39.15
C ARG A 670 7.11 21.82 39.70
N PRO A 671 7.39 21.89 41.02
CA PRO A 671 8.18 22.97 41.61
C PRO A 671 9.53 23.12 40.90
N ASN A 672 9.92 24.34 40.53
CA ASN A 672 11.20 24.63 39.87
C ASN A 672 12.13 25.40 40.81
N PHE A 673 13.29 24.82 41.11
CA PHE A 673 14.31 25.37 42.01
C PHE A 673 15.69 24.82 41.60
N THR A 674 16.77 25.42 42.09
CA THR A 674 18.13 24.91 41.87
C THR A 674 18.88 24.77 43.19
N LEU A 675 19.82 23.82 43.25
CA LEU A 675 20.72 23.63 44.38
C LEU A 675 22.06 24.34 44.13
N PRO A 676 22.86 24.63 45.17
CA PRO A 676 24.20 25.18 45.01
C PRO A 676 25.09 24.28 44.14
N ASP A 677 25.82 24.87 43.18
CA ASP A 677 26.70 24.15 42.24
C ASP A 677 27.92 23.52 42.95
N GLU A 678 28.44 24.19 43.97
CA GLU A 678 29.53 23.70 44.81
C GLU A 678 29.17 23.92 46.28
N ALA A 679 29.34 22.89 47.10
CA ALA A 679 29.13 22.96 48.53
C ALA A 679 30.23 22.22 49.26
N PHE A 680 30.74 22.82 50.33
CA PHE A 680 31.73 22.20 51.19
C PHE A 680 31.45 22.48 52.64
N TYR A 681 32.00 21.63 53.51
CA TYR A 681 32.00 21.79 54.95
C TYR A 681 33.44 21.82 55.46
N CYS A 682 33.81 22.90 56.16
CA CYS A 682 35.10 23.02 56.80
C CYS A 682 35.13 22.24 58.12
N VAL A 683 35.97 21.21 58.19
CA VAL A 683 36.08 20.31 59.37
C VAL A 683 36.43 21.07 60.66
N ALA A 684 37.14 22.19 60.55
CA ALA A 684 37.47 23.06 61.69
C ALA A 684 36.23 23.61 62.41
N LEU A 685 35.08 23.66 61.74
CA LEU A 685 33.81 24.11 62.32
C LEU A 685 33.08 23.02 63.10
N PHE A 686 33.53 21.75 63.05
CA PHE A 686 32.82 20.66 63.74
C PHE A 686 32.80 20.88 65.26
N PRO A 687 31.63 20.79 65.95
CA PRO A 687 30.35 20.23 65.47
C PRO A 687 29.31 21.25 64.97
N GLU A 688 29.65 22.51 64.72
CA GLU A 688 28.72 23.55 64.25
C GLU A 688 28.08 23.20 62.89
N LEU A 689 26.80 23.53 62.72
CA LEU A 689 26.07 23.29 61.48
C LEU A 689 26.30 24.44 60.49
N GLN A 690 26.46 24.10 59.20
CA GLN A 690 26.50 25.07 58.12
C GLN A 690 25.14 25.09 57.41
N THR A 691 24.68 26.29 57.03
CA THR A 691 23.42 26.47 56.29
C THR A 691 23.69 26.45 54.79
N TYR A 692 22.91 25.65 54.05
CA TYR A 692 22.89 25.61 52.60
C TYR A 692 21.48 25.99 52.13
N SER A 693 21.40 27.05 51.32
CA SER A 693 20.14 27.62 50.83
C SER A 693 20.00 27.40 49.33
N PRO A 694 19.04 26.58 48.87
CA PRO A 694 18.66 26.49 47.46
C PRO A 694 18.15 27.81 46.90
N ASP A 695 18.22 27.97 45.58
CA ASP A 695 17.58 29.10 44.90
C ASP A 695 16.14 28.73 44.50
N TYR A 696 15.21 29.44 45.14
CA TYR A 696 13.77 29.29 44.98
C TYR A 696 13.15 30.36 44.07
N SER A 697 13.95 31.17 43.36
CA SER A 697 13.50 32.27 42.50
C SER A 697 12.51 31.86 41.41
N ASN A 698 12.53 30.58 41.00
CA ASN A 698 11.66 30.01 39.97
C ASN A 698 10.40 29.30 40.54
N LEU A 699 10.17 29.33 41.86
CA LEU A 699 8.93 28.84 42.45
C LEU A 699 7.79 29.85 42.25
N ASP A 700 6.57 29.33 42.05
CA ASP A 700 5.37 30.16 41.97
C ASP A 700 5.00 30.68 43.36
N THR A 701 5.24 31.97 43.59
CA THR A 701 4.98 32.65 44.86
C THR A 701 3.51 32.67 45.31
N SER A 702 2.56 32.31 44.43
CA SER A 702 1.15 32.17 44.78
C SER A 702 0.81 30.84 45.45
N ARG A 703 1.73 29.87 45.43
CA ARG A 703 1.52 28.51 45.95
C ARG A 703 2.25 28.28 47.27
N SER A 704 1.86 27.20 47.95
CA SER A 704 2.50 26.72 49.18
C SER A 704 3.26 25.44 48.89
N TYR A 705 4.46 25.31 49.45
CA TYR A 705 5.34 24.17 49.23
C TYR A 705 5.78 23.51 50.54
N THR A 706 6.00 22.20 50.51
CA THR A 706 6.59 21.43 51.61
C THR A 706 7.95 20.87 51.19
N TYR A 707 8.89 20.81 52.15
CA TYR A 707 10.29 20.44 51.93
C TYR A 707 10.61 19.14 52.68
N LEU A 708 11.48 18.32 52.11
CA LEU A 708 12.08 17.15 52.77
C LEU A 708 13.52 16.97 52.29
N TRP A 709 14.46 17.07 53.22
CA TRP A 709 15.87 16.80 53.02
C TRP A 709 16.22 15.36 53.42
N LEU A 710 17.00 14.67 52.58
CA LEU A 710 17.59 13.38 52.88
C LEU A 710 19.12 13.47 52.82
N PRO A 711 19.86 12.80 53.72
CA PRO A 711 19.36 11.85 54.74
C PRO A 711 18.84 12.48 56.04
N GLU A 712 18.94 13.80 56.24
CA GLU A 712 18.65 14.46 57.52
C GLU A 712 17.20 14.32 58.02
N GLY A 713 16.24 14.21 57.12
CA GLY A 713 14.80 14.29 57.43
C GLY A 713 14.31 15.70 57.77
N GLN A 714 15.09 16.76 57.51
CA GLN A 714 14.67 18.15 57.76
C GLN A 714 13.57 18.59 56.80
N THR A 715 12.62 19.39 57.28
CA THR A 715 11.48 19.88 56.49
C THR A 715 11.47 21.40 56.28
N THR A 716 12.63 22.02 56.43
CA THR A 716 12.85 23.46 56.25
C THR A 716 13.31 23.78 54.81
N PRO A 717 13.10 25.02 54.32
CA PRO A 717 13.62 25.44 53.02
C PRO A 717 15.15 25.37 52.94
N ASP A 718 15.84 25.73 54.01
CA ASP A 718 17.30 25.63 54.09
C ASP A 718 17.70 24.31 54.75
N LEU A 719 18.85 23.76 54.32
CA LEU A 719 19.50 22.63 54.96
C LEU A 719 20.51 23.15 55.98
N GLN A 720 20.42 22.69 57.24
CA GLN A 720 21.46 22.94 58.23
C GLN A 720 22.13 21.62 58.60
N THR A 721 23.36 21.39 58.14
CA THR A 721 24.06 20.11 58.35
C THR A 721 25.56 20.29 58.56
N ASN A 722 26.18 19.33 59.22
CA ASN A 722 27.63 19.13 59.26
C ASN A 722 28.04 17.78 58.63
N LEU A 723 27.06 17.08 58.04
CA LEU A 723 27.28 15.87 57.29
C LEU A 723 27.80 16.23 55.90
N THR A 724 28.79 15.45 55.44
CA THR A 724 29.36 15.54 54.10
C THR A 724 28.90 14.36 53.28
N GLY A 725 28.81 14.51 51.96
CA GLY A 725 28.27 13.50 51.05
C GLY A 725 27.04 14.03 50.30
N ASP A 726 26.23 13.12 49.77
CA ASP A 726 25.08 13.48 48.93
C ASP A 726 23.86 13.85 49.79
N HIS A 727 23.25 14.99 49.45
CA HIS A 727 22.02 15.49 50.07
C HIS A 727 20.96 15.74 48.99
N THR A 728 19.76 15.21 49.21
CA THR A 728 18.63 15.34 48.29
C THR A 728 17.53 16.21 48.91
N LEU A 729 17.08 17.23 48.18
CA LEU A 729 15.89 18.00 48.51
C LEU A 729 14.71 17.58 47.64
N ARG A 730 13.62 17.17 48.29
CA ARG A 730 12.28 17.10 47.69
C ARG A 730 11.47 18.36 48.02
N VAL A 731 11.02 19.07 47.00
CA VAL A 731 10.01 20.15 47.14
C VAL A 731 8.70 19.67 46.53
N THR A 732 7.60 19.77 47.28
CA THR A 732 6.25 19.34 46.86
C THR A 732 5.27 20.51 46.89
N ASP A 733 4.50 20.70 45.83
CA ASP A 733 3.36 21.64 45.78
C ASP A 733 2.21 21.10 46.64
N ALA A 734 1.78 21.87 47.63
CA ALA A 734 0.76 21.42 48.59
C ALA A 734 -0.65 21.33 48.00
N LEU A 735 -0.93 22.01 46.87
CA LEU A 735 -2.23 21.97 46.20
C LEU A 735 -2.33 20.77 45.26
N THR A 736 -1.32 20.55 44.42
CA THR A 736 -1.36 19.52 43.36
C THR A 736 -0.70 18.21 43.78
N GLY A 737 0.14 18.21 44.82
CA GLY A 737 0.97 17.08 45.22
C GLY A 737 2.17 16.81 44.31
N CYS A 738 2.37 17.61 43.25
CA CYS A 738 3.51 17.44 42.34
C CYS A 738 4.81 17.84 43.03
N TYR A 739 5.85 17.03 42.87
CA TYR A 739 7.13 17.23 43.53
C TYR A 739 8.32 17.17 42.58
N ARG A 740 9.42 17.83 42.94
CA ARG A 740 10.73 17.72 42.28
C ARG A 740 11.81 17.40 43.31
N GLU A 741 12.72 16.52 42.92
CA GLU A 741 13.89 16.13 43.71
C GLU A 741 15.18 16.51 43.00
N LEU A 742 16.10 17.16 43.72
CA LEU A 742 17.46 17.46 43.26
C LEU A 742 18.46 17.01 44.32
N THR A 743 19.66 16.63 43.89
CA THR A 743 20.75 16.18 44.78
C THR A 743 22.01 17.00 44.52
N PHE A 744 22.72 17.36 45.60
CA PHE A 744 24.05 17.98 45.55
C PHE A 744 24.97 17.30 46.58
N THR A 745 26.29 17.40 46.35
CA THR A 745 27.30 16.82 47.24
C THR A 745 27.99 17.89 48.07
N ILE A 746 28.05 17.69 49.38
CA ILE A 746 28.81 18.53 50.30
C ILE A 746 30.20 17.91 50.49
N ASP A 747 31.22 18.56 49.96
CA ASP A 747 32.61 18.13 50.05
C ASP A 747 33.23 18.41 51.42
N ARG A 748 34.06 17.48 51.90
CA ARG A 748 34.80 17.63 53.15
C ARG A 748 36.12 18.38 52.94
N LYS A 749 36.28 19.57 53.56
CA LYS A 749 37.47 20.42 53.43
C LYS A 749 38.18 20.66 54.76
N GLU A 750 39.51 20.65 54.74
CA GLU A 750 40.37 20.81 55.92
C GLU A 750 41.32 22.00 55.74
N ALA A 751 41.85 22.52 56.85
CA ALA A 751 43.01 23.41 56.82
C ALA A 751 44.24 22.63 56.35
N ALA A 752 45.19 23.31 55.69
CA ALA A 752 46.46 22.69 55.32
C ALA A 752 47.25 22.25 56.57
N ILE A 753 48.03 21.19 56.44
CA ILE A 753 49.06 20.81 57.41
C ILE A 753 50.41 21.07 56.77
N ILE A 754 51.28 21.87 57.41
CA ILE A 754 52.65 22.13 56.91
C ILE A 754 53.57 20.99 57.36
N GLU A 755 53.81 20.06 56.45
CA GLU A 755 54.63 18.86 56.66
C GLU A 755 56.10 19.23 56.80
N ASP A 756 56.66 19.92 55.81
CA ASP A 756 58.09 20.23 55.73
C ASP A 756 58.37 21.59 55.06
N ILE A 757 59.51 22.20 55.42
CA ILE A 757 60.05 23.41 54.79
C ILE A 757 61.49 23.15 54.40
N ALA A 758 61.72 22.86 53.12
CA ALA A 758 63.05 22.62 52.59
C ALA A 758 63.71 23.94 52.18
N VAL A 759 64.80 24.30 52.86
CA VAL A 759 65.55 25.54 52.59
C VAL A 759 66.83 25.29 51.80
N THR A 760 67.14 26.19 50.89
CA THR A 760 68.49 26.35 50.32
C THR A 760 68.98 27.72 50.73
N ASP A 761 69.98 27.76 51.62
CA ASP A 761 70.49 28.99 52.23
C ASP A 761 72.00 29.15 51.98
N ALA A 762 72.62 30.18 52.55
CA ALA A 762 74.05 30.48 52.37
C ALA A 762 74.50 30.58 50.90
N SER A 763 73.58 30.99 50.02
CA SER A 763 73.79 31.11 48.58
C SER A 763 73.49 32.53 48.08
N GLU A 764 73.74 32.82 46.80
CA GLU A 764 73.36 34.12 46.22
C GLU A 764 71.84 34.28 46.04
N ASN A 765 71.09 33.17 46.05
CA ASN A 765 69.64 33.18 45.90
C ASN A 765 69.03 32.13 46.84
N ASN A 766 68.73 32.53 48.07
CA ASN A 766 68.14 31.62 49.05
C ASN A 766 66.69 31.32 48.68
N THR A 767 66.27 30.07 48.88
CA THR A 767 64.93 29.60 48.54
C THR A 767 64.32 28.76 49.66
N ALA A 768 62.99 28.71 49.72
CA ALA A 768 62.24 27.81 50.59
C ALA A 768 61.13 27.13 49.77
N VAL A 769 60.94 25.82 49.97
CA VAL A 769 59.86 25.03 49.36
C VAL A 769 58.99 24.45 50.47
N ILE A 770 57.69 24.71 50.41
CA ILE A 770 56.73 24.40 51.46
C ILE A 770 55.93 23.17 51.06
N THR A 771 56.07 22.07 51.80
CA THR A 771 55.30 20.85 51.55
C THR A 771 54.10 20.82 52.50
N ILE A 772 52.90 20.63 51.94
CA ILE A 772 51.64 20.60 52.70
C ILE A 772 50.82 19.35 52.40
N SER A 773 49.90 19.00 53.30
CA SER A 773 48.85 18.01 53.11
C SER A 773 47.47 18.57 53.46
N GLY A 774 46.39 17.94 52.95
CA GLY A 774 44.99 18.28 53.21
C GLY A 774 44.10 18.22 51.96
N SER A 775 42.78 18.37 52.11
CA SER A 775 41.78 18.14 51.04
C SER A 775 41.25 19.40 50.32
N GLY A 776 41.74 20.59 50.68
CA GLY A 776 41.39 21.87 50.06
C GLY A 776 42.37 22.37 49.00
N ALA A 777 42.02 23.49 48.37
CA ALA A 777 42.92 24.30 47.56
C ALA A 777 43.59 25.35 48.46
N TYR A 778 44.91 25.50 48.34
CA TYR A 778 45.68 26.33 49.26
C TYR A 778 46.51 27.39 48.53
N GLU A 779 46.83 28.46 49.24
CA GLU A 779 47.73 29.52 48.79
C GLU A 779 48.67 29.94 49.94
N PHE A 780 49.84 30.46 49.57
CA PHE A 780 51.00 30.66 50.44
C PHE A 780 51.44 32.12 50.47
N THR A 781 51.91 32.61 51.62
CA THR A 781 52.63 33.90 51.71
C THR A 781 53.74 33.84 52.77
N LEU A 782 54.66 34.80 52.73
CA LEU A 782 55.77 34.92 53.69
C LEU A 782 55.68 36.23 54.46
N ASP A 783 55.93 36.12 55.77
CA ASP A 783 56.13 37.18 56.76
C ASP A 783 54.95 38.11 57.03
N ASP A 784 53.98 38.21 56.12
CA ASP A 784 52.74 38.96 56.27
C ASP A 784 51.51 38.04 56.16
N PRO A 785 50.74 37.82 57.25
CA PRO A 785 49.53 36.99 57.21
C PRO A 785 48.43 37.52 56.28
N ILE A 786 48.50 38.79 55.86
CA ILE A 786 47.52 39.43 54.97
C ILE A 786 47.88 39.22 53.50
N GLY A 787 49.14 38.87 53.20
CA GLY A 787 49.62 38.55 51.86
C GLY A 787 50.55 39.63 51.27
N PRO A 788 50.78 39.61 49.95
CA PRO A 788 50.04 38.86 48.94
C PRO A 788 50.28 37.35 49.00
N TYR A 789 49.22 36.57 48.78
CA TYR A 789 49.27 35.12 48.66
C TYR A 789 49.53 34.69 47.21
N GLN A 790 50.20 33.55 47.04
CA GLN A 790 50.50 32.93 45.76
C GLN A 790 50.15 31.43 45.78
N ASP A 791 49.87 30.85 44.62
CA ASP A 791 49.58 29.41 44.49
C ASP A 791 50.85 28.56 44.55
N ASP A 792 52.01 29.15 44.21
CA ASP A 792 53.29 28.47 44.22
C ASP A 792 53.79 28.28 45.65
N ASN A 793 54.20 27.04 45.96
CA ASN A 793 54.71 26.67 47.27
C ASN A 793 56.21 26.95 47.42
N LYS A 794 56.81 27.69 46.48
CA LYS A 794 58.23 28.02 46.46
C LYS A 794 58.49 29.52 46.50
N PHE A 795 59.45 29.91 47.33
CA PHE A 795 59.89 31.30 47.49
C PHE A 795 61.37 31.43 47.14
N PHE A 796 61.74 32.59 46.56
CA PHE A 796 63.09 32.90 46.07
C PHE A 796 63.59 34.23 46.63
N GLY A 797 64.90 34.45 46.59
CA GLY A 797 65.54 35.71 46.98
C GLY A 797 65.44 36.01 48.47
N LEU A 798 65.31 34.99 49.31
CA LEU A 798 65.09 35.17 50.75
C LEU A 798 66.32 35.80 51.41
N LEU A 799 66.09 36.84 52.20
CA LEU A 799 67.15 37.47 52.99
C LEU A 799 67.57 36.53 54.13
N PRO A 800 68.84 36.52 54.56
CA PRO A 800 69.22 35.74 55.73
C PRO A 800 68.49 36.24 56.99
N GLY A 801 67.97 35.32 57.79
CA GLY A 801 67.12 35.64 58.94
C GLY A 801 66.02 34.60 59.19
N PHE A 802 65.03 34.96 60.00
CA PHE A 802 63.85 34.15 60.27
C PHE A 802 62.68 34.62 59.41
N HIS A 803 61.98 33.66 58.81
CA HIS A 803 60.79 33.88 58.00
C HIS A 803 59.62 33.05 58.53
N THR A 804 58.40 33.53 58.37
CA THR A 804 57.18 32.78 58.71
C THR A 804 56.36 32.56 57.45
N VAL A 805 56.08 31.30 57.12
CA VAL A 805 55.12 30.99 56.06
C VAL A 805 53.72 30.92 56.63
N TYR A 806 52.76 31.48 55.90
CA TYR A 806 51.33 31.33 56.15
C TYR A 806 50.71 30.58 54.95
N VAL A 807 49.91 29.56 55.23
CA VAL A 807 49.18 28.77 54.24
C VAL A 807 47.70 28.85 54.58
N ARG A 808 46.87 29.33 53.66
CA ARG A 808 45.42 29.39 53.86
C ARG A 808 44.66 28.59 52.83
N SER A 809 43.52 28.04 53.23
CA SER A 809 42.54 27.46 52.30
C SER A 809 41.84 28.57 51.53
N LYS A 810 41.77 28.42 50.20
CA LYS A 810 41.03 29.33 49.31
C LYS A 810 39.52 29.27 49.56
N GLU A 811 39.05 28.14 50.05
CA GLU A 811 37.68 27.91 50.50
C GLU A 811 37.40 28.51 51.89
N GLY A 812 38.41 29.12 52.53
CA GLY A 812 38.25 29.80 53.82
C GLY A 812 38.29 28.87 55.04
N CYS A 813 38.73 27.62 54.90
CA CYS A 813 38.75 26.64 56.00
C CYS A 813 39.88 26.84 57.03
N GLY A 814 40.52 28.00 57.05
CA GLY A 814 41.53 28.39 58.05
C GLY A 814 42.90 28.73 57.46
N ILE A 815 43.78 29.25 58.32
CA ILE A 815 45.16 29.63 58.04
C ILE A 815 46.07 28.88 59.02
N VAL A 816 47.16 28.30 58.53
CA VAL A 816 48.23 27.72 59.33
C VAL A 816 49.55 28.44 59.09
N GLU A 817 50.40 28.53 60.10
CA GLU A 817 51.69 29.22 60.01
C GLU A 817 52.84 28.38 60.57
N LYS A 818 54.05 28.57 60.02
CA LYS A 818 55.28 27.93 60.53
C LYS A 818 56.49 28.82 60.27
N GLN A 819 57.30 29.05 61.31
CA GLN A 819 58.54 29.80 61.20
C GLN A 819 59.71 28.90 60.76
N PHE A 820 60.61 29.41 59.93
CA PHE A 820 61.85 28.76 59.50
C PHE A 820 63.00 29.77 59.38
N SER A 821 64.25 29.29 59.28
CA SER A 821 65.45 30.13 59.21
C SER A 821 66.20 29.98 57.89
N ILE A 822 66.73 31.08 57.37
CA ILE A 822 67.69 31.12 56.26
C ILE A 822 69.05 31.54 56.80
N ILE A 823 70.04 30.64 56.75
CA ILE A 823 71.41 30.94 57.15
C ILE A 823 72.09 31.82 56.12
N GLY A 824 72.82 32.84 56.57
CA GLY A 824 73.61 33.66 55.66
C GLY A 824 74.71 34.46 56.33
N PHE A 825 75.56 35.02 55.48
CA PHE A 825 76.81 35.65 55.88
C PHE A 825 76.90 37.04 55.27
N MET A 826 77.24 38.05 56.07
CA MET A 826 77.50 39.38 55.54
C MET A 826 78.74 39.36 54.63
N LYS A 827 78.61 39.88 53.40
CA LYS A 827 79.74 39.97 52.45
C LYS A 827 80.76 41.03 52.87
N TYR A 828 80.34 42.03 53.63
CA TYR A 828 81.22 43.07 54.18
C TYR A 828 80.62 43.65 55.46
N PHE A 829 81.44 44.32 56.25
CA PHE A 829 80.99 45.13 57.38
C PHE A 829 81.91 46.35 57.59
N THR A 830 81.40 47.40 58.21
CA THR A 830 82.02 48.72 58.36
C THR A 830 82.02 49.16 59.82
N PRO A 831 83.01 48.77 60.63
CA PRO A 831 83.06 49.12 62.05
C PRO A 831 83.47 50.59 62.24
N ASN A 832 82.55 51.50 61.99
CA ASN A 832 82.72 52.96 62.06
C ASN A 832 81.91 53.60 63.21
N GLY A 833 81.06 52.83 63.90
CA GLY A 833 80.27 53.24 65.04
C GLY A 833 78.98 53.99 64.67
N ASP A 834 78.47 53.83 63.45
CA ASP A 834 77.23 54.47 63.00
C ASP A 834 75.96 53.63 63.27
N GLY A 835 76.12 52.42 63.81
CA GLY A 835 75.05 51.48 64.10
C GLY A 835 74.70 50.54 62.93
N TYR A 836 75.32 50.70 61.76
CA TYR A 836 75.05 49.91 60.56
C TYR A 836 76.24 49.05 60.15
N HIS A 837 76.06 47.74 60.17
CA HIS A 837 77.12 46.76 59.86
C HIS A 837 78.42 47.00 60.67
N ASP A 838 78.30 47.43 61.92
CA ASP A 838 79.46 47.67 62.80
C ASP A 838 80.17 46.38 63.24
N THR A 839 79.46 45.25 63.13
CA THR A 839 79.97 43.94 63.50
C THR A 839 79.66 42.92 62.42
N TRP A 840 80.48 41.87 62.34
CA TRP A 840 80.25 40.74 61.46
C TRP A 840 79.77 39.51 62.26
N GLN A 841 78.64 38.92 61.86
CA GLN A 841 78.02 37.75 62.48
C GLN A 841 77.26 36.93 61.42
N VAL A 842 77.04 35.64 61.72
CA VAL A 842 76.15 34.76 60.92
C VAL A 842 74.69 35.06 61.22
N GLN A 843 73.87 35.23 60.18
CA GLN A 843 72.44 35.51 60.26
C GLN A 843 71.63 34.21 60.20
N GLY A 844 70.44 34.20 60.81
CA GLY A 844 69.54 33.02 60.84
C GLY A 844 69.81 32.04 61.99
N ILE A 845 70.60 32.44 63.00
CA ILE A 845 70.89 31.64 64.20
C ILE A 845 70.20 32.29 65.41
N SER A 846 69.61 31.47 66.28
CA SER A 846 69.04 31.88 67.57
C SER A 846 69.35 30.86 68.65
N ASP A 847 68.91 31.14 69.88
CA ASP A 847 68.95 30.19 70.99
C ASP A 847 68.11 28.92 70.71
N MET A 848 67.09 29.02 69.86
CA MET A 848 66.23 27.90 69.45
C MET A 848 66.65 27.25 68.12
N VAL A 849 67.46 27.93 67.30
CA VAL A 849 67.84 27.47 65.96
C VAL A 849 69.35 27.51 65.79
N GLN A 850 69.93 26.31 65.77
CA GLN A 850 71.37 26.05 65.62
C GLN A 850 72.29 26.77 66.64
N PRO A 851 71.94 26.81 67.95
CA PRO A 851 72.74 27.49 68.97
C PRO A 851 74.15 26.92 69.13
N GLY A 852 74.38 25.66 68.72
CA GLY A 852 75.69 25.00 68.76
C GLY A 852 76.68 25.41 67.66
N THR A 853 76.35 26.41 66.83
CA THR A 853 77.17 26.81 65.69
C THR A 853 78.55 27.32 66.12
N VAL A 854 79.60 26.82 65.46
CA VAL A 854 80.98 27.27 65.69
C VAL A 854 81.41 28.18 64.55
N ILE A 855 81.81 29.41 64.89
CA ILE A 855 82.17 30.45 63.93
C ILE A 855 83.61 30.90 64.18
N ARG A 856 84.48 30.79 63.19
CA ARG A 856 85.87 31.28 63.32
C ARG A 856 86.28 32.14 62.15
N VAL A 857 87.12 33.13 62.44
CA VAL A 857 87.60 34.14 61.50
C VAL A 857 89.12 34.13 61.43
N PHE A 858 89.67 34.23 60.22
CA PHE A 858 91.08 34.07 59.90
C PHE A 858 91.60 35.23 59.05
N ASP A 859 92.90 35.52 59.15
CA ASP A 859 93.58 36.43 58.22
C ASP A 859 93.89 35.76 56.87
N ARG A 860 94.46 36.55 55.94
CA ARG A 860 94.86 36.09 54.59
C ARG A 860 95.92 34.98 54.56
N TYR A 861 96.55 34.66 55.68
CA TYR A 861 97.55 33.60 55.82
C TYR A 861 97.01 32.38 56.57
N GLY A 862 95.72 32.37 56.92
CA GLY A 862 95.06 31.27 57.63
C GLY A 862 95.27 31.29 59.14
N LYS A 863 95.77 32.40 59.71
CA LYS A 863 95.92 32.54 61.16
C LYS A 863 94.55 32.83 61.79
N LEU A 864 94.15 32.04 62.78
CA LEU A 864 92.94 32.29 63.56
C LEU A 864 93.02 33.63 64.29
N LEU A 865 92.07 34.51 64.02
CA LEU A 865 91.93 35.83 64.62
C LEU A 865 90.91 35.81 65.76
N LYS A 866 89.75 35.18 65.53
CA LYS A 866 88.65 35.18 66.50
C LYS A 866 87.79 33.94 66.33
N GLU A 867 87.33 33.39 67.44
CA GLU A 867 86.19 32.47 67.49
C GLU A 867 85.02 33.26 68.09
N LEU A 868 83.86 33.25 67.41
CA LEU A 868 82.69 34.04 67.79
C LEU A 868 81.68 33.18 68.54
N ASN A 869 81.03 33.79 69.52
CA ASN A 869 79.81 33.23 70.09
C ASN A 869 78.69 33.42 69.04
N PRO A 870 78.03 32.35 68.56
CA PRO A 870 76.95 32.45 67.59
C PRO A 870 75.75 33.30 68.07
N LEU A 871 75.55 33.41 69.39
CA LEU A 871 74.52 34.23 70.01
C LEU A 871 75.03 35.61 70.46
N GLY A 872 76.30 35.92 70.17
CA GLY A 872 76.94 37.18 70.55
C GLY A 872 76.74 38.28 69.50
N SER A 873 77.20 39.48 69.83
CA SER A 873 77.11 40.67 68.97
C SER A 873 78.02 40.65 67.74
N GLY A 874 78.69 39.55 67.42
CA GLY A 874 79.61 39.46 66.29
C GLY A 874 80.99 40.08 66.52
N TRP A 875 81.75 40.25 65.42
CA TRP A 875 83.12 40.74 65.42
C TRP A 875 83.21 42.17 64.90
N ASP A 876 83.86 43.07 65.65
CA ASP A 876 84.06 44.49 65.32
C ASP A 876 85.32 44.77 64.48
N GLY A 877 86.03 43.72 64.03
CA GLY A 877 87.24 43.87 63.23
C GLY A 877 88.49 44.26 64.03
N THR A 878 88.49 44.04 65.35
CA THR A 878 89.66 44.22 66.22
C THR A 878 90.37 42.89 66.51
N PHE A 879 91.69 42.92 66.68
CA PHE A 879 92.47 41.79 67.17
C PHE A 879 93.43 42.25 68.27
N ARG A 880 93.24 41.71 69.49
CA ARG A 880 94.00 42.10 70.70
C ARG A 880 93.90 43.60 71.04
N GLY A 881 92.74 44.20 70.78
CA GLY A 881 92.47 45.61 71.06
C GLY A 881 92.90 46.57 69.96
N GLU A 882 93.59 46.08 68.92
CA GLU A 882 94.03 46.90 67.80
C GLU A 882 93.14 46.71 66.57
N ASN A 883 93.01 47.79 65.81
CA ASN A 883 92.23 47.88 64.59
C ASN A 883 92.92 47.14 63.43
N LEU A 884 92.32 46.07 62.89
CA LEU A 884 92.88 45.33 61.75
C LEU A 884 92.67 46.05 60.40
N PRO A 885 93.60 46.00 59.44
CA PRO A 885 93.49 46.78 58.20
C PRO A 885 92.27 46.38 57.35
N SER A 886 91.75 47.36 56.58
CA SER A 886 90.75 47.10 55.54
C SER A 886 91.26 46.05 54.55
N GLY A 887 90.43 45.05 54.26
CA GLY A 887 90.79 43.91 53.42
C GLY A 887 89.86 42.72 53.63
N ASP A 888 90.15 41.64 52.92
CA ASP A 888 89.38 40.41 53.01
C ASP A 888 89.86 39.53 54.17
N TYR A 889 88.89 38.93 54.86
CA TYR A 889 89.05 37.98 55.95
C TYR A 889 88.27 36.72 55.63
N TRP A 890 88.80 35.57 56.03
CA TRP A 890 88.18 34.28 55.76
C TRP A 890 87.49 33.77 57.00
N PHE A 891 86.42 32.99 56.83
CA PHE A 891 85.74 32.33 57.95
C PHE A 891 85.51 30.86 57.67
N ASP A 892 85.41 30.09 58.75
CA ASP A 892 84.74 28.80 58.76
C ASP A 892 83.53 28.84 59.72
N VAL A 893 82.41 28.28 59.27
CA VAL A 893 81.21 28.11 60.06
C VAL A 893 80.85 26.63 60.02
N LEU A 894 80.81 25.99 61.19
CA LEU A 894 80.25 24.66 61.37
C LEU A 894 78.91 24.81 62.07
N LEU A 895 77.85 24.56 61.33
CA LEU A 895 76.48 24.53 61.83
C LEU A 895 76.23 23.28 62.68
N GLU A 896 75.26 23.35 63.59
CA GLU A 896 74.89 22.23 64.46
C GLU A 896 74.34 21.03 63.69
N ASP A 897 73.73 21.28 62.53
CA ASP A 897 73.25 20.25 61.60
C ASP A 897 74.38 19.59 60.77
N GLY A 898 75.63 20.00 60.98
CA GLY A 898 76.82 19.44 60.34
C GLY A 898 77.21 20.11 59.02
N ARG A 899 76.45 21.09 58.51
CA ARG A 899 76.85 21.87 57.33
C ARG A 899 78.07 22.73 57.64
N ILE A 900 79.04 22.76 56.71
CA ILE A 900 80.27 23.54 56.86
C ILE A 900 80.33 24.56 55.73
N PHE A 901 80.48 25.83 56.10
CA PHE A 901 80.68 26.92 55.17
C PHE A 901 82.06 27.52 55.35
N LYS A 902 82.74 27.75 54.23
CA LYS A 902 84.02 28.45 54.19
C LYS A 902 83.96 29.49 53.09
N SER A 903 84.13 30.74 53.46
CA SER A 903 84.12 31.85 52.51
C SER A 903 84.94 33.01 53.07
N HIS A 904 84.83 34.18 52.45
CA HIS A 904 85.44 35.41 52.93
C HIS A 904 84.40 36.54 53.00
N PHE A 905 84.76 37.58 53.74
CA PHE A 905 84.06 38.86 53.76
C PHE A 905 85.08 39.99 53.81
N THR A 906 84.65 41.19 53.43
CA THR A 906 85.51 42.38 53.43
C THR A 906 85.27 43.21 54.69
N LEU A 907 86.31 43.46 55.48
CA LEU A 907 86.33 44.54 56.46
C LEU A 907 86.63 45.85 55.72
N LYS A 908 85.73 46.83 55.80
CA LYS A 908 85.91 48.14 55.16
C LYS A 908 85.94 49.24 56.23
N ARG A 909 87.08 49.92 56.35
CA ARG A 909 87.22 51.17 57.12
C ARG A 909 87.39 52.38 56.23
#